data_AF-A4YN08-F1
#
_entry.id   AF-A4YN08-F1
#
_cell.length_a   1.000
_cell.length_b   1.000
_cell.length_c   1.000
_cell.angle_alpha   90.00
_cell.angle_beta   90.00
_cell.angle_gamma   90.00
#
_symmetry.space_group_name_H-M   'P 1'
#
loop_
_entity.id
_entity.type
_entity.pdbx_description
1 polymer ?
#
loop_
_entity_poly.entity_id
_entity_poly.type
_entity_poly.pdbx_seq_one_letter_code
_entity_poly.pdbx_strand_id
1 'polypeptide(L)'
;MSNPYVGIQVNPFEDAIVREPRDVTFSVNGLNDAPLNRVLTKFAALEGGELPRSSPVKSDRAQLVVSPDRGYGKSHLLGRLFTALGRKATKVYLRPFQDPYKAWQSILLLTLQELDRPDDGSAEAPSQLSSLAVGTLAHIVADFAENGAPEIAAAVPALRRLASGTLPAAEMPARLGWLSALFASNGPINRLAGLLRSRHIDLHGHEKAWLKILVACAFDEADGERRRAALKWLRAEPLEPEEVEQLRLDQADNDGRGDVTPQEINALSFGRLQGLCQLASYYRPFVFCFDQTECYASDALLIKALGNCIEQLYAELRNHLTVVTANQRNWVEDIKPHLEPAHRDRFSQEIALEGITKAGARELIENRLTLCGMQPRDAARFFSDAWLDDLFSTLTELGVRALLMRAEDRFTALARPDAAPPSPQTLDDLFQIELNNIRSQKALQVYNQDCLMWFAKDVGQAMTGVKAGRTSGRRYFSFEWRWPDRRVYFAFEGGDHWRRWKAIADEAIALSGPQSGRPALTYVFRTPDLARVPRPSWAVAKATMDQAGRHGFRIVELTLDQVCELHAARELYSNALQGNIAFSGPATLAWLQTRFAPFLADIATAGMPIKVRSVDAGGPAANPQRTTRQTTDASHALDGDDLRTVLDLVREQRIVDISVVLDRLGRKELRDPLLRSVEAHPNLKAHPGPKTIFLQWRITA
;
A
#
# COMPACT_ATOMS: atom_id res chain seq x y z
N MET A 1 -36.41 7.76 -33.65
CA MET A 1 -34.98 8.07 -33.40
C MET A 1 -34.46 6.99 -32.47
N SER A 2 -33.36 6.32 -32.79
CA SER A 2 -32.73 5.33 -31.89
C SER A 2 -32.31 6.01 -30.60
N ASN A 3 -32.61 5.38 -29.45
CA ASN A 3 -32.19 5.86 -28.15
C ASN A 3 -30.65 5.77 -28.05
N PRO A 4 -29.91 6.90 -27.97
CA PRO A 4 -28.45 6.90 -28.01
C PRO A 4 -27.83 6.22 -26.79
N TYR A 5 -28.58 6.05 -25.70
CA TYR A 5 -28.11 5.42 -24.46
C TYR A 5 -28.12 3.88 -24.54
N VAL A 6 -28.94 3.28 -25.42
CA VAL A 6 -29.05 1.80 -25.56
C VAL A 6 -27.78 1.16 -26.12
N GLY A 7 -27.01 1.91 -26.92
CA GLY A 7 -25.77 1.41 -27.54
C GLY A 7 -24.57 1.32 -26.60
N ILE A 8 -24.67 1.86 -25.39
CA ILE A 8 -23.58 1.87 -24.41
C ILE A 8 -23.73 0.66 -23.48
N GLN A 9 -22.76 -0.26 -23.53
CA GLN A 9 -22.82 -1.51 -22.77
C GLN A 9 -22.50 -1.34 -21.28
N VAL A 10 -21.66 -0.37 -20.90
CA VAL A 10 -21.23 -0.13 -19.51
C VAL A 10 -21.66 1.26 -19.08
N ASN A 11 -22.27 1.37 -17.90
CA ASN A 11 -22.72 2.65 -17.38
C ASN A 11 -21.49 3.53 -17.04
N PRO A 12 -21.35 4.73 -17.64
CA PRO A 12 -20.18 5.60 -17.41
C PRO A 12 -20.05 6.11 -15.97
N PHE A 13 -21.09 5.95 -15.15
CA PHE A 13 -21.17 6.45 -13.78
C PHE A 13 -20.97 5.38 -12.71
N GLU A 14 -20.92 4.09 -13.09
CA GLU A 14 -20.78 2.95 -12.16
C GLU A 14 -19.47 3.01 -11.33
N ASP A 15 -18.39 3.55 -11.91
CA ASP A 15 -17.13 3.80 -11.20
C ASP A 15 -17.15 5.15 -10.45
N ALA A 16 -17.82 5.15 -9.29
CA ALA A 16 -17.99 6.34 -8.43
C ALA A 16 -16.99 6.44 -7.26
N ILE A 17 -16.04 5.50 -7.16
CA ILE A 17 -15.13 5.38 -6.01
C ILE A 17 -13.68 5.46 -6.51
N VAL A 18 -12.97 6.53 -6.11
CA VAL A 18 -11.51 6.55 -6.22
C VAL A 18 -10.95 5.60 -5.16
N ARG A 19 -10.49 4.43 -5.60
CA ARG A 19 -9.94 3.38 -4.71
C ARG A 19 -8.46 3.58 -4.40
N GLU A 20 -7.72 4.07 -5.38
CA GLU A 20 -6.28 4.34 -5.32
C GLU A 20 -6.04 5.78 -5.79
N PRO A 21 -5.50 6.67 -4.93
CA PRO A 21 -5.17 8.04 -5.31
C PRO A 21 -4.35 8.15 -6.60
N ARG A 22 -3.47 7.18 -6.89
CA ARG A 22 -2.62 7.22 -8.09
C ARG A 22 -3.38 6.98 -9.41
N ASP A 23 -4.60 6.45 -9.35
CA ASP A 23 -5.42 6.13 -10.53
C ASP A 23 -6.36 7.28 -10.95
N VAL A 24 -6.20 8.47 -10.35
CA VAL A 24 -7.01 9.64 -10.70
C VAL A 24 -6.66 10.12 -12.12
N THR A 25 -7.61 9.93 -13.03
CA THR A 25 -7.43 10.21 -14.47
C THR A 25 -8.10 11.52 -14.92
N PHE A 26 -9.12 11.99 -14.19
CA PHE A 26 -9.87 13.19 -14.55
C PHE A 26 -10.28 13.99 -13.30
N SER A 27 -10.25 15.32 -13.43
CA SER A 27 -10.78 16.27 -12.45
C SER A 27 -11.54 17.36 -13.18
N VAL A 28 -12.67 17.74 -12.59
CA VAL A 28 -13.44 18.92 -12.99
C VAL A 28 -12.70 20.18 -12.55
N ASN A 29 -12.77 21.24 -13.36
CA ASN A 29 -12.23 22.54 -12.97
C ASN A 29 -12.99 23.10 -11.74
N GLY A 30 -12.26 23.68 -10.79
CA GLY A 30 -12.83 24.27 -9.57
C GLY A 30 -13.13 23.27 -8.45
N LEU A 31 -13.23 21.97 -8.71
CA LEU A 31 -13.55 20.98 -7.66
C LEU A 31 -12.36 20.81 -6.70
N ASN A 32 -12.47 21.30 -5.47
CA ASN A 32 -11.41 21.22 -4.45
C ASN A 32 -10.10 21.93 -4.87
N ASP A 33 -10.15 22.90 -5.78
CA ASP A 33 -8.97 23.64 -6.22
C ASP A 33 -8.36 24.48 -5.09
N ALA A 34 -9.20 25.13 -4.27
CA ALA A 34 -8.71 25.91 -3.15
C ALA A 34 -8.05 25.03 -2.06
N PRO A 35 -8.67 23.91 -1.60
CA PRO A 35 -8.00 22.93 -0.75
C PRO A 35 -6.67 22.42 -1.32
N LEU A 36 -6.64 22.05 -2.60
CA LEU A 36 -5.43 21.55 -3.26
C LEU A 36 -4.33 22.62 -3.28
N ASN A 37 -4.67 23.84 -3.69
CA ASN A 37 -3.73 24.96 -3.75
C ASN A 37 -3.18 25.31 -2.37
N ARG A 38 -3.98 25.19 -1.30
CA ARG A 38 -3.47 25.38 0.07
C ARG A 38 -2.40 24.36 0.43
N VAL A 39 -2.63 23.08 0.14
CA VAL A 39 -1.64 22.02 0.40
C VAL A 39 -0.40 22.18 -0.48
N LEU A 40 -0.57 22.48 -1.77
CA LEU A 40 0.55 22.76 -2.69
C LEU A 40 1.38 23.97 -2.25
N THR A 41 0.74 25.04 -1.76
CA THR A 41 1.44 26.21 -1.22
C THR A 41 2.33 25.84 -0.04
N LYS A 42 1.84 24.97 0.86
CA LYS A 42 2.62 24.46 1.99
C LYS A 42 3.78 23.59 1.53
N PHE A 43 3.59 22.79 0.48
CA PHE A 43 4.67 22.00 -0.11
C PHE A 43 5.74 22.86 -0.79
N ALA A 44 5.35 23.89 -1.55
CA ALA A 44 6.28 24.77 -2.26
C ALA A 44 7.32 25.43 -1.34
N ALA A 45 6.95 25.69 -0.07
CA ALA A 45 7.89 26.18 0.94
C ALA A 45 9.03 25.20 1.26
N LEU A 46 8.85 23.90 1.01
CA LEU A 46 9.86 22.86 1.20
C LEU A 46 10.81 22.74 0.00
N GLU A 47 10.43 23.25 -1.17
CA GLU A 47 11.23 23.16 -2.40
C GLU A 47 12.31 24.25 -2.46
N GLY A 48 12.19 25.32 -1.68
CA GLY A 48 13.12 26.45 -1.70
C GLY A 48 14.55 26.10 -1.24
N GLY A 49 15.52 26.84 -1.78
CA GLY A 49 16.95 26.73 -1.45
C GLY A 49 17.76 25.93 -2.48
N GLU A 50 19.08 26.14 -2.49
CA GLU A 50 20.01 25.34 -3.30
C GLU A 50 20.19 23.95 -2.68
N LEU A 51 20.49 22.95 -3.50
CA LEU A 51 20.76 21.57 -3.05
C LEU A 51 22.26 21.37 -2.75
N PRO A 52 22.63 20.80 -1.59
CA PRO A 52 21.75 20.36 -0.50
C PRO A 52 21.11 21.54 0.23
N ARG A 53 19.83 21.39 0.60
CA ARG A 53 19.13 22.43 1.37
C ARG A 53 19.88 22.68 2.68
N SER A 54 20.49 23.86 2.79
CA SER A 54 21.44 24.26 3.84
C SER A 54 20.84 24.34 5.25
N SER A 55 19.51 24.28 5.37
CA SER A 55 18.82 23.98 6.61
C SER A 55 17.64 23.07 6.28
N PRO A 56 17.56 21.86 6.87
CA PRO A 56 16.45 20.97 6.64
C PRO A 56 15.13 21.68 6.97
N VAL A 57 14.31 21.93 5.95
CA VAL A 57 13.09 22.72 6.12
C VAL A 57 12.19 21.96 7.09
N LYS A 58 11.90 22.59 8.24
CA LYS A 58 10.98 22.00 9.21
C LYS A 58 9.60 22.00 8.58
N SER A 59 8.94 20.85 8.58
CA SER A 59 7.53 20.80 8.21
C SER A 59 6.76 21.76 9.12
N ASP A 60 5.79 22.46 8.53
CA ASP A 60 4.72 23.06 9.31
C ASP A 60 3.92 21.94 10.02
N ARG A 61 2.89 22.32 10.78
CA ARG A 61 1.90 21.39 11.33
C ARG A 61 1.38 20.40 10.26
N ALA A 62 0.91 19.24 10.70
CA ALA A 62 0.24 18.30 9.80
C ALA A 62 -1.02 18.96 9.19
N GLN A 63 -1.11 18.95 7.86
CA GLN A 63 -2.23 19.59 7.15
C GLN A 63 -3.46 18.70 7.24
N LEU A 64 -4.45 19.14 8.03
CA LEU A 64 -5.69 18.40 8.25
C LEU A 64 -6.70 18.75 7.17
N VAL A 65 -6.99 17.80 6.29
CA VAL A 65 -8.00 17.92 5.24
C VAL A 65 -9.26 17.18 5.69
N VAL A 66 -10.37 17.91 5.85
CA VAL A 66 -11.64 17.32 6.31
C VAL A 66 -12.67 17.34 5.20
N SER A 67 -13.45 16.26 5.05
CA SER A 67 -14.63 16.26 4.20
C SER A 67 -15.90 16.46 5.03
N PRO A 68 -16.86 17.30 4.60
CA PRO A 68 -18.15 17.46 5.29
C PRO A 68 -18.87 16.12 5.50
N ASP A 69 -18.87 15.29 4.45
CA ASP A 69 -19.40 13.93 4.47
C ASP A 69 -18.56 13.02 3.55
N ARG A 70 -18.93 11.75 3.48
CA ARG A 70 -18.37 10.78 2.52
C ARG A 70 -18.58 11.21 1.07
N GLY A 71 -17.62 10.87 0.21
CA GLY A 71 -17.75 11.10 -1.23
C GLY A 71 -17.44 12.51 -1.74
N TYR A 72 -16.89 13.39 -0.90
CA TYR A 72 -16.40 14.73 -1.28
C TYR A 72 -14.99 14.72 -1.90
N GLY A 73 -14.41 13.53 -2.13
CA GLY A 73 -13.19 13.38 -2.92
C GLY A 73 -11.88 13.49 -2.13
N LYS A 74 -11.79 12.97 -0.89
CA LYS A 74 -10.52 12.92 -0.12
C LYS A 74 -9.39 12.25 -0.91
N SER A 75 -9.59 10.99 -1.31
CA SER A 75 -8.59 10.23 -2.09
C SER A 75 -8.40 10.80 -3.50
N HIS A 76 -9.41 11.47 -4.06
CA HIS A 76 -9.29 12.22 -5.33
C HIS A 76 -8.37 13.43 -5.19
N LEU A 77 -8.52 14.23 -4.13
CA LEU A 77 -7.62 15.34 -3.79
C LEU A 77 -6.18 14.84 -3.64
N LEU A 78 -5.97 13.73 -2.94
CA LEU A 78 -4.64 13.14 -2.79
C LEU A 78 -4.04 12.72 -4.14
N GLY A 79 -4.87 12.16 -5.04
CA GLY A 79 -4.44 11.85 -6.39
C GLY A 79 -4.05 13.08 -7.19
N ARG A 80 -4.87 14.14 -7.16
CA ARG A 80 -4.55 15.43 -7.78
C ARG A 80 -3.28 16.05 -7.20
N LEU A 81 -3.08 15.93 -5.89
CA LEU A 81 -1.85 16.37 -5.22
C LEU A 81 -0.65 15.60 -5.77
N PHE A 82 -0.72 14.29 -5.87
CA PHE A 82 0.36 13.47 -6.44
C PHE A 82 0.65 13.82 -7.90
N THR A 83 -0.37 14.04 -8.71
CA THR A 83 -0.23 14.49 -10.11
C THR A 83 0.42 15.87 -10.19
N ALA A 84 -0.07 16.84 -9.41
CA ALA A 84 0.44 18.22 -9.42
C ALA A 84 1.89 18.31 -8.91
N LEU A 85 2.26 17.47 -7.93
CA LEU A 85 3.64 17.37 -7.46
C LEU A 85 4.54 16.65 -8.47
N GLY A 86 4.02 15.67 -9.21
CA GLY A 86 4.78 14.95 -10.23
C GLY A 86 6.09 14.39 -9.67
N ARG A 87 7.23 14.77 -10.27
CA ARG A 87 8.59 14.38 -9.82
C ARG A 87 9.20 15.32 -8.78
N LYS A 88 8.47 16.35 -8.32
CA LYS A 88 8.91 17.31 -7.30
C LYS A 88 8.84 16.76 -5.87
N ALA A 89 8.12 15.66 -5.67
CA ALA A 89 7.94 15.05 -4.36
C ALA A 89 8.14 13.55 -4.40
N THR A 90 8.62 13.00 -3.29
CA THR A 90 8.54 11.58 -3.00
C THR A 90 7.21 11.30 -2.31
N LYS A 91 6.31 10.61 -3.01
CA LYS A 91 4.89 10.47 -2.64
C LYS A 91 4.68 9.18 -1.86
N VAL A 92 4.10 9.30 -0.67
CA VAL A 92 3.83 8.18 0.24
C VAL A 92 2.38 8.23 0.71
N TYR A 93 1.59 7.26 0.26
CA TYR A 93 0.23 7.02 0.74
C TYR A 93 0.25 6.03 1.92
N LEU A 94 -0.31 6.43 3.06
CA LEU A 94 -0.30 5.67 4.30
C LEU A 94 -1.72 5.27 4.69
N ARG A 95 -1.94 3.96 4.79
CA ARG A 95 -3.14 3.38 5.38
C ARG A 95 -3.01 3.22 6.90
N PRO A 96 -4.13 3.06 7.62
CA PRO A 96 -4.12 2.96 9.08
C PRO A 96 -3.38 1.73 9.60
N PHE A 97 -2.34 1.94 10.41
CA PHE A 97 -1.66 0.85 11.11
C PHE A 97 -2.57 0.22 12.18
N GLN A 98 -2.30 -1.03 12.52
CA GLN A 98 -3.10 -1.80 13.49
C GLN A 98 -2.33 -2.09 14.78
N ASP A 99 -1.01 -1.91 14.82
CA ASP A 99 -0.17 -2.11 16.02
C ASP A 99 0.31 -0.77 16.60
N PRO A 100 -0.25 -0.29 17.72
CA PRO A 100 0.17 0.98 18.32
C PRO A 100 1.60 0.91 18.89
N TYR A 101 2.16 -0.28 19.10
CA TYR A 101 3.53 -0.47 19.60
C TYR A 101 4.56 -0.54 18.47
N LYS A 102 4.11 -0.76 17.23
CA LYS A 102 4.94 -0.90 16.02
C LYS A 102 4.46 0.02 14.89
N ALA A 103 3.92 1.19 15.26
CA ALA A 103 3.37 2.15 14.31
C ALA A 103 4.41 2.61 13.26
N TRP A 104 5.66 2.88 13.68
CA TRP A 104 6.73 3.27 12.78
C TRP A 104 7.23 2.14 11.89
N GLN A 105 7.24 0.91 12.40
CA GLN A 105 7.52 -0.25 11.55
C GLN A 105 6.49 -0.33 10.43
N SER A 106 5.21 -0.17 10.76
CA SER A 106 4.11 -0.20 9.79
C SER A 106 4.23 0.95 8.77
N ILE A 107 4.47 2.18 9.24
CA ILE A 107 4.67 3.37 8.38
C ILE A 107 5.89 3.18 7.46
N LEU A 108 7.00 2.64 7.97
CA LEU A 108 8.21 2.38 7.17
C LEU A 108 7.96 1.33 6.08
N LEU A 109 7.31 0.21 6.42
CA LEU A 109 7.00 -0.83 5.43
C LEU A 109 6.11 -0.29 4.32
N LEU A 110 5.05 0.45 4.66
CA LEU A 110 4.19 1.12 3.69
C LEU A 110 4.95 2.18 2.88
N THR A 111 5.85 2.93 3.51
CA THR A 111 6.72 3.90 2.82
C THR A 111 7.57 3.20 1.76
N LEU A 112 8.23 2.09 2.11
CA LEU A 112 9.08 1.36 1.18
C LEU A 112 8.26 0.70 0.04
N GLN A 113 7.05 0.23 0.32
CA GLN A 113 6.11 -0.23 -0.73
C GLN A 113 5.75 0.91 -1.69
N GLU A 114 5.44 2.10 -1.17
CA GLU A 114 5.17 3.28 -2.00
C GLU A 114 6.39 3.75 -2.78
N LEU A 115 7.59 3.57 -2.23
CA LEU A 115 8.83 3.90 -2.93
C LEU A 115 9.15 2.94 -4.09
N ASP A 116 8.66 1.70 -4.07
CA ASP A 116 8.85 0.77 -5.18
C ASP A 116 7.91 1.06 -6.37
N ARG A 117 6.86 1.88 -6.17
CA ARG A 117 5.98 2.33 -7.26
C ARG A 117 6.72 3.24 -8.26
N PRO A 118 6.27 3.30 -9.53
CA PRO A 118 6.88 4.17 -10.54
C PRO A 118 6.88 5.66 -10.16
N ASP A 119 7.93 6.37 -10.57
CA ASP A 119 8.13 7.77 -10.19
C ASP A 119 7.14 8.76 -10.85
N ASP A 120 6.84 8.56 -12.13
CA ASP A 120 5.98 9.44 -12.93
C ASP A 120 4.66 8.76 -13.38
N GLY A 121 4.34 7.59 -12.82
CA GLY A 121 3.13 6.82 -13.13
C GLY A 121 3.21 5.97 -14.40
N SER A 122 4.29 6.07 -15.19
CA SER A 122 4.55 5.15 -16.30
C SER A 122 5.05 3.80 -15.78
N ALA A 123 4.54 2.69 -16.34
CA ALA A 123 5.00 1.34 -15.97
C ALA A 123 6.48 1.11 -16.29
N GLU A 124 7.04 1.84 -17.25
CA GLU A 124 8.46 1.76 -17.66
C GLU A 124 9.37 2.70 -16.86
N ALA A 125 8.79 3.61 -16.06
CA ALA A 125 9.60 4.54 -15.30
C ALA A 125 10.30 3.86 -14.13
N PRO A 126 11.50 4.35 -13.75
CA PRO A 126 12.16 3.88 -12.55
C PRO A 126 11.26 4.07 -11.33
N SER A 127 11.42 3.20 -10.33
CA SER A 127 10.75 3.36 -9.04
C SER A 127 11.11 4.70 -8.39
N GLN A 128 10.25 5.19 -7.49
CA GLN A 128 10.57 6.36 -6.67
C GLN A 128 11.85 6.13 -5.83
N LEU A 129 12.10 4.89 -5.37
CA LEU A 129 13.30 4.52 -4.62
C LEU A 129 14.56 4.66 -5.47
N SER A 130 14.55 4.13 -6.69
CA SER A 130 15.69 4.23 -7.60
C SER A 130 15.94 5.69 -8.00
N SER A 131 14.88 6.45 -8.26
CA SER A 131 14.98 7.89 -8.56
C SER A 131 15.52 8.69 -7.37
N LEU A 132 15.05 8.41 -6.15
CA LEU A 132 15.57 8.99 -4.91
C LEU A 132 17.05 8.67 -4.74
N ALA A 133 17.45 7.41 -4.93
CA ALA A 133 18.83 6.98 -4.75
C ALA A 133 19.78 7.61 -5.78
N VAL A 134 19.44 7.56 -7.07
CA VAL A 134 20.25 8.19 -8.13
C VAL A 134 20.33 9.70 -7.93
N GLY A 135 19.18 10.36 -7.69
CA GLY A 135 19.12 11.81 -7.49
C GLY A 135 19.95 12.27 -6.31
N THR A 136 19.83 11.58 -5.18
CA THR A 136 20.59 11.86 -3.95
C THR A 136 22.09 11.66 -4.18
N LEU A 137 22.51 10.52 -4.73
CA LEU A 137 23.94 10.24 -4.98
C LEU A 137 24.56 11.23 -5.96
N ALA A 138 23.86 11.56 -7.04
CA ALA A 138 24.34 12.52 -8.03
C ALA A 138 24.52 13.92 -7.43
N HIS A 139 23.59 14.38 -6.59
CA HIS A 139 23.72 15.66 -5.89
C HIS A 139 24.80 15.67 -4.82
N ILE A 140 24.97 14.57 -4.06
CA ILE A 140 26.07 14.43 -3.09
C ILE A 140 27.43 14.51 -3.79
N VAL A 141 27.59 13.82 -4.93
CA VAL A 141 28.84 13.83 -5.70
C VAL A 141 29.09 15.19 -6.35
N ALA A 142 28.04 15.88 -6.82
CA ALA A 142 28.17 17.23 -7.33
C ALA A 142 28.62 18.22 -6.24
N ASP A 143 28.02 18.17 -5.06
CA ASP A 143 28.42 18.97 -3.88
C ASP A 143 29.87 18.68 -3.49
N PHE A 144 30.28 17.41 -3.52
CA PHE A 144 31.68 17.01 -3.27
C PHE A 144 32.64 17.55 -4.32
N ALA A 145 32.28 17.51 -5.60
CA ALA A 145 33.09 18.04 -6.69
C ALA A 145 33.30 19.56 -6.58
N GLU A 146 32.27 20.29 -6.14
CA GLU A 146 32.32 21.74 -5.94
C GLU A 146 33.15 22.15 -4.71
N ASN A 147 33.15 21.34 -3.64
CA ASN A 147 33.69 21.75 -2.33
C ASN A 147 34.93 20.96 -1.86
N GLY A 148 35.29 19.85 -2.51
CA GLY A 148 36.33 18.94 -2.00
C GLY A 148 37.06 18.06 -3.02
N ALA A 149 36.72 18.15 -4.31
CA ALA A 149 37.36 17.36 -5.38
C ALA A 149 37.33 18.08 -6.73
N PRO A 150 38.19 19.11 -6.94
CA PRO A 150 38.21 19.88 -8.17
C PRO A 150 38.51 19.02 -9.41
N GLU A 151 39.14 17.86 -9.25
CA GLU A 151 39.43 16.91 -10.32
C GLU A 151 38.18 16.39 -11.05
N ILE A 152 37.00 16.42 -10.40
CA ILE A 152 35.73 15.98 -10.99
C ILE A 152 34.72 17.12 -11.16
N ALA A 153 35.13 18.38 -10.96
CA ALA A 153 34.25 19.55 -11.08
C ALA A 153 33.58 19.68 -12.46
N ALA A 154 34.25 19.25 -13.53
CA ALA A 154 33.68 19.25 -14.89
C ALA A 154 32.44 18.35 -15.04
N ALA A 155 32.22 17.38 -14.14
CA ALA A 155 31.06 16.49 -14.17
C ALA A 155 29.80 17.10 -13.52
N VAL A 156 29.93 18.19 -12.76
CA VAL A 156 28.83 18.80 -11.98
C VAL A 156 27.58 19.08 -12.83
N PRO A 157 27.65 19.75 -14.01
CA PRO A 157 26.44 20.02 -14.79
C PRO A 157 25.72 18.74 -15.26
N ALA A 158 26.48 17.69 -15.58
CA ALA A 158 25.91 16.40 -15.95
C ALA A 158 25.25 15.70 -14.76
N LEU A 159 25.84 15.78 -13.57
CA LEU A 159 25.27 15.22 -12.34
C LEU A 159 23.98 15.91 -11.92
N ARG A 160 23.93 17.24 -11.97
CA ARG A 160 22.71 18.01 -11.67
C ARG A 160 21.59 17.70 -12.68
N ARG A 161 21.91 17.49 -13.96
CA ARG A 161 20.95 17.03 -14.98
C ARG A 161 20.49 15.59 -14.78
N LEU A 162 21.40 14.69 -14.39
CA LEU A 162 21.06 13.32 -14.05
C LEU A 162 20.07 13.29 -12.88
N ALA A 163 20.36 14.05 -11.83
CA ALA A 163 19.51 14.10 -10.64
C ALA A 163 18.13 14.67 -10.91
N SER A 164 18.02 15.71 -11.74
CA SER A 164 16.73 16.29 -12.14
C SER A 164 15.97 15.47 -13.19
N GLY A 165 16.54 14.36 -13.68
CA GLY A 165 15.95 13.55 -14.74
C GLY A 165 15.91 14.25 -16.11
N THR A 166 16.73 15.27 -16.33
CA THR A 166 16.81 16.06 -17.57
C THR A 166 18.00 15.68 -18.46
N LEU A 167 18.80 14.69 -18.04
CA LEU A 167 19.91 14.17 -18.84
C LEU A 167 19.39 13.41 -20.07
N PRO A 168 19.94 13.61 -21.28
CA PRO A 168 19.54 12.86 -22.47
C PRO A 168 19.69 11.35 -22.28
N ALA A 169 18.70 10.57 -22.74
CA ALA A 169 18.68 9.12 -22.58
C ALA A 169 19.95 8.41 -23.10
N ALA A 170 20.55 8.90 -24.19
CA ALA A 170 21.79 8.37 -24.75
C ALA A 170 23.02 8.54 -23.83
N GLU A 171 23.03 9.56 -22.96
CA GLU A 171 24.12 9.81 -22.02
C GLU A 171 23.92 9.12 -20.67
N MET A 172 22.68 8.71 -20.34
CA MET A 172 22.34 8.14 -19.04
C MET A 172 23.18 6.90 -18.69
N PRO A 173 23.32 5.87 -19.54
CA PRO A 173 24.07 4.66 -19.19
C PRO A 173 25.54 4.96 -18.83
N ALA A 174 26.19 5.82 -19.61
CA ALA A 174 27.58 6.20 -19.36
C ALA A 174 27.74 6.96 -18.03
N ARG A 175 26.81 7.87 -17.72
CA ARG A 175 26.84 8.63 -16.46
C ARG A 175 26.50 7.78 -15.25
N LEU A 176 25.53 6.88 -15.35
CA LEU A 176 25.20 5.93 -14.29
C LEU A 176 26.37 4.96 -14.04
N GLY A 177 27.01 4.45 -15.10
CA GLY A 177 28.20 3.61 -15.00
C GLY A 177 29.37 4.33 -14.32
N TRP A 178 29.64 5.58 -14.70
CA TRP A 178 30.66 6.41 -14.04
C TRP A 178 30.33 6.65 -12.55
N LEU A 179 29.09 7.00 -12.24
CA LEU A 179 28.65 7.25 -10.87
C LEU A 179 28.80 5.97 -10.03
N SER A 180 28.36 4.83 -10.53
CA SER A 180 28.54 3.52 -9.88
C SER A 180 30.01 3.19 -9.61
N ALA A 181 30.89 3.42 -10.60
CA ALA A 181 32.33 3.18 -10.46
C ALA A 181 32.99 4.02 -9.35
N LEU A 182 32.50 5.25 -9.10
CA LEU A 182 32.99 6.08 -7.99
C LEU A 182 32.75 5.43 -6.63
N PHE A 183 31.67 4.67 -6.47
CA PHE A 183 31.33 3.96 -5.23
C PHE A 183 31.93 2.54 -5.15
N ALA A 184 32.73 2.11 -6.14
CA ALA A 184 33.35 0.78 -6.13
C ALA A 184 34.44 0.64 -5.06
N SER A 185 35.01 1.75 -4.58
CA SER A 185 36.08 1.77 -3.57
C SER A 185 35.68 2.57 -2.31
N ASN A 186 36.26 2.21 -1.16
CA ASN A 186 35.93 2.83 0.13
C ASN A 186 36.47 4.28 0.26
N GLY A 187 37.47 4.67 -0.54
CA GLY A 187 38.08 6.01 -0.48
C GLY A 187 37.08 7.14 -0.73
N PRO A 188 36.43 7.18 -1.91
CA PRO A 188 35.36 8.13 -2.20
C PRO A 188 34.22 8.08 -1.17
N ILE A 189 33.75 6.89 -0.78
CA ILE A 189 32.69 6.73 0.23
C ILE A 189 33.04 7.42 1.54
N ASN A 190 34.27 7.24 2.03
CA ASN A 190 34.72 7.86 3.28
C ASN A 190 34.73 9.40 3.19
N ARG A 191 35.13 9.96 2.04
CA ARG A 191 35.13 11.41 1.82
C ARG A 191 33.70 11.97 1.73
N LEU A 192 32.82 11.29 1.00
CA LEU A 192 31.41 11.67 0.88
C LEU A 192 30.68 11.58 2.23
N ALA A 193 30.94 10.55 3.04
CA ALA A 193 30.42 10.44 4.40
C ALA A 193 30.95 11.57 5.32
N GLY A 194 32.20 12.03 5.11
CA GLY A 194 32.73 13.22 5.76
C GLY A 194 31.99 14.50 5.35
N LEU A 195 31.69 14.64 4.05
CA LEU A 195 30.92 15.77 3.52
C LEU A 195 29.52 15.83 4.15
N LEU A 196 28.78 14.73 4.18
CA LEU A 196 27.44 14.67 4.79
C LEU A 196 27.44 15.20 6.23
N ARG A 197 28.40 14.78 7.04
CA ARG A 197 28.57 15.27 8.42
C ARG A 197 28.89 16.76 8.48
N SER A 198 29.76 17.26 7.59
CA SER A 198 30.08 18.69 7.51
C SER A 198 28.90 19.55 7.06
N ARG A 199 27.93 18.95 6.35
CA ARG A 199 26.67 19.56 5.94
C ARG A 199 25.53 19.38 6.96
N HIS A 200 25.85 18.89 8.16
CA HIS A 200 24.90 18.62 9.24
C HIS A 200 23.78 17.63 8.86
N ILE A 201 24.05 16.73 7.91
CA ILE A 201 23.16 15.61 7.60
C ILE A 201 23.48 14.50 8.59
N ASP A 202 22.71 14.48 9.67
CA ASP A 202 22.85 13.50 10.75
C ASP A 202 22.17 12.19 10.38
N LEU A 203 22.98 11.17 10.12
CA LEU A 203 22.55 9.81 9.86
C LEU A 203 22.96 8.87 11.00
N HIS A 204 23.11 9.41 12.21
CA HIS A 204 23.44 8.68 13.44
C HIS A 204 24.74 7.87 13.33
N GLY A 205 25.71 8.37 12.57
CA GLY A 205 27.00 7.70 12.35
C GLY A 205 26.99 6.61 11.27
N HIS A 206 25.88 6.44 10.56
CA HIS A 206 25.72 5.43 9.50
C HIS A 206 25.83 6.02 8.09
N GLU A 207 26.53 7.16 7.90
CA GLU A 207 26.58 7.85 6.61
C GLU A 207 27.15 6.95 5.49
N LYS A 208 28.15 6.12 5.81
CA LYS A 208 28.74 5.17 4.85
C LYS A 208 27.76 4.07 4.47
N ALA A 209 27.01 3.55 5.45
CA ALA A 209 26.00 2.53 5.21
C ALA A 209 24.93 3.07 4.27
N TRP A 210 24.39 4.26 4.56
CA TRP A 210 23.41 4.92 3.70
C TRP A 210 23.90 5.07 2.26
N LEU A 211 25.13 5.53 2.04
CA LEU A 211 25.69 5.63 0.68
C LEU A 211 25.74 4.26 -0.02
N LYS A 212 26.17 3.20 0.66
CA LYS A 212 26.22 1.83 0.10
C LYS A 212 24.83 1.28 -0.20
N ILE A 213 23.85 1.55 0.66
CA ILE A 213 22.45 1.15 0.51
C ILE A 213 21.81 1.87 -0.68
N LEU A 214 22.03 3.18 -0.83
CA LEU A 214 21.55 3.92 -1.99
C LEU A 214 22.19 3.41 -3.29
N VAL A 215 23.48 3.08 -3.28
CA VAL A 215 24.16 2.49 -4.45
C VAL A 215 23.51 1.18 -4.88
N ALA A 216 23.21 0.29 -3.93
CA ALA A 216 22.49 -0.95 -4.21
C ALA A 216 21.07 -0.70 -4.74
N CYS A 217 20.35 0.28 -4.20
CA CYS A 217 19.01 0.64 -4.68
C CYS A 217 19.00 1.31 -6.07
N ALA A 218 20.09 1.99 -6.43
CA ALA A 218 20.21 2.75 -7.68
C ALA A 218 20.68 1.92 -8.87
N PHE A 219 21.59 0.97 -8.65
CA PHE A 219 22.36 0.34 -9.75
C PHE A 219 22.26 -1.18 -9.83
N ASP A 220 21.78 -1.86 -8.79
CA ASP A 220 21.62 -3.30 -8.84
C ASP A 220 20.24 -3.69 -9.41
N GLU A 221 20.15 -4.89 -9.99
CA GLU A 221 18.92 -5.42 -10.59
C GLU A 221 17.77 -5.48 -9.56
N ALA A 222 16.54 -5.33 -10.05
CA ALA A 222 15.35 -5.23 -9.20
C ALA A 222 15.21 -6.42 -8.23
N ASP A 223 15.52 -7.63 -8.71
CA ASP A 223 15.46 -8.90 -7.97
C ASP A 223 16.84 -9.38 -7.46
N GLY A 224 17.88 -8.57 -7.67
CA GLY A 224 19.25 -8.90 -7.29
C GLY A 224 19.41 -9.09 -5.77
N GLU A 225 20.28 -10.01 -5.36
CA GLU A 225 20.56 -10.31 -3.94
C GLU A 225 20.98 -9.07 -3.15
N ARG A 226 21.86 -8.26 -3.73
CA ARG A 226 22.38 -7.05 -3.09
C ARG A 226 21.30 -5.98 -2.89
N ARG A 227 20.40 -5.78 -3.87
CA ARG A 227 19.22 -4.90 -3.71
C ARG A 227 18.27 -5.45 -2.65
N ARG A 228 18.02 -6.77 -2.62
CA ARG A 228 17.19 -7.41 -1.57
C ARG A 228 17.77 -7.22 -0.17
N ALA A 229 19.07 -7.39 0.01
CA ALA A 229 19.76 -7.10 1.27
C ALA A 229 19.64 -5.62 1.65
N ALA A 230 19.78 -4.69 0.69
CA ALA A 230 19.62 -3.26 0.95
C ALA A 230 18.19 -2.93 1.41
N LEU A 231 17.17 -3.54 0.79
CA LEU A 231 15.78 -3.40 1.19
C LEU A 231 15.52 -3.94 2.59
N LYS A 232 16.11 -5.09 2.97
CA LYS A 232 16.03 -5.60 4.36
C LYS A 232 16.59 -4.59 5.37
N TRP A 233 17.76 -4.03 5.09
CA TRP A 233 18.37 -3.01 5.95
C TRP A 233 17.49 -1.76 6.08
N LEU A 234 16.88 -1.33 4.97
CA LEU A 234 15.93 -0.21 4.95
C LEU A 234 14.67 -0.52 5.75
N ARG A 235 14.21 -1.78 5.80
CA ARG A 235 13.06 -2.25 6.60
C ARG A 235 13.38 -2.41 8.09
N ALA A 236 14.57 -2.00 8.54
CA ALA A 236 15.06 -2.24 9.89
C ALA A 236 15.13 -3.74 10.26
N GLU A 237 15.31 -4.60 9.25
CA GLU A 237 15.51 -6.02 9.44
C GLU A 237 16.99 -6.36 9.66
N PRO A 238 17.31 -7.30 10.56
CA PRO A 238 18.67 -7.80 10.71
C PRO A 238 19.16 -8.49 9.43
N LEU A 239 20.39 -8.17 9.02
CA LEU A 239 21.06 -8.83 7.91
C LEU A 239 21.84 -10.06 8.37
N GLU A 240 21.88 -11.09 7.54
CA GLU A 240 22.80 -12.22 7.70
C GLU A 240 24.25 -11.79 7.38
N PRO A 241 25.29 -12.49 7.90
CA PRO A 241 26.70 -12.12 7.66
C PRO A 241 27.06 -12.01 6.18
N GLU A 242 26.52 -12.90 5.34
CA GLU A 242 26.70 -12.90 3.89
C GLU A 242 26.11 -11.63 3.26
N GLU A 243 24.94 -11.18 3.73
CA GLU A 243 24.27 -9.96 3.26
C GLU A 243 25.05 -8.69 3.66
N VAL A 244 25.64 -8.68 4.87
CA VAL A 244 26.54 -7.61 5.34
C VAL A 244 27.79 -7.53 4.45
N GLU A 245 28.40 -8.67 4.13
CA GLU A 245 29.57 -8.74 3.24
C GLU A 245 29.22 -8.30 1.81
N GLN A 246 28.10 -8.77 1.25
CA GLN A 246 27.61 -8.38 -0.07
C GLN A 246 27.38 -6.88 -0.21
N LEU A 247 26.82 -6.24 0.82
CA LEU A 247 26.65 -4.79 0.87
C LEU A 247 27.94 -4.05 1.27
N ARG A 248 28.98 -4.77 1.67
CA ARG A 248 30.24 -4.27 2.21
C ARG A 248 30.03 -3.37 3.42
N LEU A 249 29.03 -3.66 4.25
CA LEU A 249 28.74 -2.90 5.47
C LEU A 249 29.71 -3.27 6.59
N ASP A 250 29.97 -2.34 7.51
CA ASP A 250 30.67 -2.68 8.74
C ASP A 250 29.68 -3.39 9.68
N GLN A 251 30.15 -4.28 10.57
CA GLN A 251 29.27 -5.01 11.47
C GLN A 251 28.44 -4.08 12.38
N ALA A 252 28.97 -2.88 12.69
CA ALA A 252 28.27 -1.85 13.45
C ALA A 252 27.08 -1.22 12.69
N ASP A 253 27.06 -1.31 11.37
CA ASP A 253 25.97 -0.81 10.53
C ASP A 253 24.77 -1.77 10.47
N ASN A 254 24.95 -3.03 10.90
CA ASN A 254 23.86 -4.00 11.06
C ASN A 254 23.27 -3.88 12.49
N ASP A 255 22.68 -2.71 12.75
CA ASP A 255 21.97 -2.36 13.98
C ASP A 255 20.65 -3.15 14.17
N GLY A 256 20.11 -3.71 13.07
CA GLY A 256 19.07 -4.71 13.08
C GLY A 256 19.54 -5.93 13.86
N ARG A 257 18.93 -6.16 15.02
CA ARG A 257 19.20 -7.34 15.86
C ARG A 257 18.05 -8.33 15.74
N GLY A 258 18.37 -9.62 15.76
CA GLY A 258 17.37 -10.67 15.68
C GLY A 258 16.49 -10.79 16.93
N ASP A 259 17.01 -10.39 18.09
CA ASP A 259 16.29 -10.44 19.37
C ASP A 259 16.15 -9.04 19.95
N VAL A 260 15.16 -8.28 19.48
CA VAL A 260 14.83 -6.90 19.91
C VAL A 260 13.37 -6.75 20.29
N THR A 261 13.11 -5.86 21.23
CA THR A 261 11.76 -5.52 21.69
C THR A 261 10.98 -4.78 20.58
N PRO A 262 9.64 -4.80 20.61
CA PRO A 262 8.83 -3.98 19.70
C PRO A 262 9.25 -2.51 19.68
N GLN A 263 9.60 -1.94 20.84
CA GLN A 263 10.01 -0.55 21.00
C GLN A 263 11.33 -0.26 20.28
N GLU A 264 12.32 -1.16 20.38
CA GLU A 264 13.59 -1.03 19.67
C GLU A 264 13.40 -1.13 18.15
N ILE A 265 12.58 -2.08 17.66
CA ILE A 265 12.24 -2.16 16.23
C ILE A 265 11.56 -0.88 15.76
N ASN A 266 10.61 -0.38 16.56
CA ASN A 266 9.85 0.83 16.23
C ASN A 266 10.76 2.06 16.18
N ALA A 267 11.70 2.19 17.13
CA ALA A 267 12.69 3.26 17.15
C ALA A 267 13.66 3.17 15.98
N LEU A 268 14.16 1.97 15.66
CA LEU A 268 15.03 1.75 14.50
C LEU A 268 14.30 2.08 13.18
N SER A 269 13.03 1.67 13.08
CA SER A 269 12.19 1.96 11.91
C SER A 269 12.00 3.47 11.71
N PHE A 270 11.79 4.20 12.79
CA PHE A 270 11.74 5.66 12.78
C PHE A 270 13.08 6.27 12.35
N GLY A 271 14.20 5.77 12.86
CA GLY A 271 15.54 6.20 12.45
C GLY A 271 15.80 6.00 10.94
N ARG A 272 15.27 4.93 10.33
CA ARG A 272 15.34 4.73 8.88
C ARG A 272 14.53 5.77 8.10
N LEU A 273 13.30 6.06 8.53
CA LEU A 273 12.49 7.13 7.94
C LEU A 273 13.17 8.50 8.08
N GLN A 274 13.75 8.78 9.25
CA GLN A 274 14.48 10.01 9.49
C GLN A 274 15.68 10.14 8.55
N GLY A 275 16.46 9.07 8.35
CA GLY A 275 17.58 9.05 7.40
C GLY A 275 17.16 9.30 5.95
N LEU A 276 16.06 8.70 5.50
CA LEU A 276 15.48 8.98 4.17
C LEU A 276 15.10 10.47 4.02
N CYS A 277 14.48 11.04 5.04
CA CYS A 277 14.05 12.45 5.05
C CYS A 277 15.23 13.44 5.21
N GLN A 278 16.29 13.05 5.91
CA GLN A 278 17.56 13.78 5.96
C GLN A 278 18.20 13.84 4.57
N LEU A 279 18.32 12.68 3.90
CA LEU A 279 18.87 12.56 2.55
C LEU A 279 18.02 13.27 1.48
N ALA A 280 16.71 13.41 1.70
CA ALA A 280 15.82 14.20 0.84
C ALA A 280 16.23 15.68 0.71
N SER A 281 17.07 16.20 1.62
CA SER A 281 17.69 17.53 1.49
C SER A 281 18.57 17.68 0.24
N TYR A 282 19.11 16.57 -0.28
CA TYR A 282 19.91 16.52 -1.52
C TYR A 282 19.08 16.28 -2.78
N TYR A 283 17.79 15.96 -2.66
CA TYR A 283 16.94 15.66 -3.81
C TYR A 283 15.60 16.38 -3.67
N ARG A 284 14.54 15.66 -3.27
CA ARG A 284 13.19 16.22 -3.20
C ARG A 284 12.46 15.82 -1.90
N PRO A 285 11.60 16.70 -1.36
CA PRO A 285 10.90 16.43 -0.10
C PRO A 285 9.92 15.25 -0.20
N PHE A 286 9.60 14.67 0.96
CA PHE A 286 8.54 13.66 1.09
C PHE A 286 7.16 14.30 1.26
N VAL A 287 6.12 13.62 0.81
CA VAL A 287 4.73 13.90 1.21
C VAL A 287 4.12 12.62 1.77
N PHE A 288 3.81 12.63 3.05
CA PHE A 288 3.11 11.55 3.74
C PHE A 288 1.62 11.86 3.82
N CYS A 289 0.79 11.05 3.18
CA CYS A 289 -0.66 11.21 3.17
C CYS A 289 -1.32 10.10 3.99
N PHE A 290 -1.72 10.39 5.22
CA PHE A 290 -2.53 9.50 6.05
C PHE A 290 -3.99 9.59 5.61
N ASP A 291 -4.52 8.52 5.04
CA ASP A 291 -5.92 8.42 4.62
C ASP A 291 -6.67 7.34 5.41
N GLN A 292 -7.99 7.34 5.31
CA GLN A 292 -8.88 6.39 5.97
C GLN A 292 -8.77 6.41 7.51
N THR A 293 -8.51 7.59 8.09
CA THR A 293 -8.29 7.76 9.53
C THR A 293 -9.47 7.31 10.39
N GLU A 294 -10.66 7.15 9.80
CA GLU A 294 -11.85 6.59 10.43
C GLU A 294 -11.59 5.17 11.00
N CYS A 295 -10.64 4.41 10.45
CA CYS A 295 -10.28 3.09 11.00
C CYS A 295 -9.69 3.16 12.42
N TYR A 296 -9.10 4.28 12.82
CA TYR A 296 -8.53 4.44 14.16
C TYR A 296 -9.58 4.63 15.25
N ALA A 297 -10.79 5.09 14.90
CA ALA A 297 -11.88 5.38 15.84
C ALA A 297 -12.25 4.20 16.75
N SER A 298 -12.00 2.97 16.30
CA SER A 298 -12.31 1.75 17.02
C SER A 298 -11.37 1.41 18.19
N ASP A 299 -10.22 2.07 18.32
CA ASP A 299 -9.18 1.71 19.30
C ASP A 299 -8.43 2.95 19.82
N ALA A 300 -8.69 3.33 21.06
CA ALA A 300 -8.07 4.50 21.70
C ALA A 300 -6.54 4.43 21.73
N LEU A 301 -5.94 3.23 21.76
CA LEU A 301 -4.48 3.08 21.70
C LEU A 301 -3.95 3.44 20.31
N LEU A 302 -4.70 3.15 19.25
CA LEU A 302 -4.34 3.56 17.90
C LEU A 302 -4.44 5.08 17.72
N ILE A 303 -5.47 5.71 18.29
CA ILE A 303 -5.61 7.19 18.27
C ILE A 303 -4.42 7.84 19.01
N LYS A 304 -4.04 7.30 20.18
CA LYS A 304 -2.86 7.76 20.91
C LYS A 304 -1.58 7.60 20.09
N ALA A 305 -1.39 6.44 19.47
CA ALA A 305 -0.23 6.17 18.62
C ALA A 305 -0.18 7.10 17.40
N LEU A 306 -1.34 7.41 16.78
CA LEU A 306 -1.43 8.39 15.69
C LEU A 306 -0.95 9.76 16.17
N GLY A 307 -1.45 10.24 17.31
CA GLY A 307 -1.02 11.50 17.90
C GLY A 307 0.49 11.56 18.14
N ASN A 308 1.06 10.50 18.73
CA ASN A 308 2.51 10.38 18.95
C ASN A 308 3.30 10.41 17.63
N CYS A 309 2.81 9.70 16.60
CA CYS A 309 3.48 9.68 15.29
C CYS A 309 3.48 11.08 14.67
N ILE A 310 2.34 11.79 14.68
CA ILE A 310 2.25 13.15 14.13
C ILE A 310 3.13 14.13 14.90
N GLU A 311 3.23 14.01 16.23
CA GLU A 311 4.15 14.83 17.01
C GLU A 311 5.61 14.59 16.62
N GLN A 312 6.02 13.32 16.51
CA GLN A 312 7.38 12.96 16.13
C GLN A 312 7.71 13.35 14.68
N LEU A 313 6.78 13.19 13.73
CA LEU A 313 6.93 13.73 12.37
C LEU A 313 7.23 15.24 12.42
N TYR A 314 6.41 15.99 13.16
CA TYR A 314 6.56 17.44 13.29
C TYR A 314 7.86 17.86 14.00
N ALA A 315 8.26 17.14 15.05
CA ALA A 315 9.37 17.53 15.90
C ALA A 315 10.74 17.14 15.30
N GLU A 316 10.83 15.95 14.72
CA GLU A 316 12.11 15.28 14.45
C GLU A 316 12.37 15.03 12.96
N LEU A 317 11.34 14.94 12.11
CA LEU A 317 11.53 14.77 10.66
C LEU A 317 11.60 16.12 9.95
N ARG A 318 12.37 16.12 8.86
CA ARG A 318 12.67 17.30 8.03
C ARG A 318 12.36 17.00 6.58
N ASN A 319 12.30 18.04 5.73
CA ASN A 319 12.09 17.89 4.28
C ASN A 319 10.88 17.00 3.93
N HIS A 320 9.78 17.16 4.67
CA HIS A 320 8.55 16.45 4.41
C HIS A 320 7.34 17.35 4.64
N LEU A 321 6.21 16.98 4.04
CA LEU A 321 4.89 17.48 4.35
C LEU A 321 4.04 16.32 4.86
N THR A 322 3.31 16.52 5.95
CA THR A 322 2.32 15.56 6.43
C THR A 322 0.92 16.06 6.08
N VAL A 323 0.12 15.24 5.40
CA VAL A 323 -1.29 15.47 5.10
C VAL A 323 -2.11 14.38 5.78
N VAL A 324 -3.14 14.76 6.51
CA VAL A 324 -4.05 13.83 7.19
C VAL A 324 -5.46 14.11 6.70
N THR A 325 -6.11 13.10 6.14
CA THR A 325 -7.49 13.20 5.64
C THR A 325 -8.47 12.52 6.60
N ALA A 326 -9.63 13.13 6.82
CA ALA A 326 -10.67 12.57 7.68
C ALA A 326 -12.07 13.03 7.24
N ASN A 327 -13.10 12.24 7.49
CA ASN A 327 -14.46 12.78 7.57
C ASN A 327 -14.58 13.72 8.78
N GLN A 328 -15.23 14.86 8.60
CA GLN A 328 -15.34 15.89 9.65
C GLN A 328 -16.01 15.33 10.91
N ARG A 329 -17.10 14.57 10.75
CA ARG A 329 -17.80 13.94 11.87
C ARG A 329 -16.89 12.99 12.65
N ASN A 330 -16.24 12.04 11.97
CA ASN A 330 -15.33 11.09 12.61
C ASN A 330 -14.15 11.79 13.30
N TRP A 331 -13.61 12.84 12.67
CA TRP A 331 -12.55 13.63 13.27
C TRP A 331 -13.00 14.29 14.57
N VAL A 332 -14.15 14.97 14.56
CA VAL A 332 -14.64 15.77 15.71
C VAL A 332 -15.18 14.89 16.83
N GLU A 333 -15.93 13.83 16.51
CA GLU A 333 -16.62 12.99 17.48
C GLU A 333 -15.74 11.84 17.99
N ASP A 334 -14.96 11.19 17.11
CA ASP A 334 -14.29 9.94 17.45
C ASP A 334 -12.77 10.11 17.68
N ILE A 335 -12.08 10.94 16.88
CA ILE A 335 -10.61 10.99 16.91
C ILE A 335 -10.10 12.10 17.83
N LYS A 336 -10.48 13.35 17.55
CA LYS A 336 -9.99 14.55 18.24
C LYS A 336 -10.20 14.51 19.76
N PRO A 337 -11.34 14.01 20.31
CA PRO A 337 -11.55 13.96 21.76
C PRO A 337 -10.58 13.03 22.48
N HIS A 338 -10.09 11.98 21.81
CA HIS A 338 -9.18 10.99 22.37
C HIS A 338 -7.69 11.32 22.13
N LEU A 339 -7.39 12.36 21.35
CA LEU A 339 -6.03 12.90 21.23
C LEU A 339 -5.67 13.73 22.46
N GLU A 340 -4.43 13.61 22.93
CA GLU A 340 -3.86 14.48 23.96
C GLU A 340 -3.77 15.94 23.44
N PRO A 341 -3.97 16.97 24.30
CA PRO A 341 -4.00 18.36 23.86
C PRO A 341 -2.75 18.78 23.06
N ALA A 342 -1.56 18.37 23.49
CA ALA A 342 -0.31 18.69 22.80
C ALA A 342 -0.26 18.14 21.36
N HIS A 343 -0.86 16.97 21.11
CA HIS A 343 -0.95 16.39 19.77
C HIS A 343 -1.92 17.17 18.89
N ARG A 344 -3.03 17.69 19.44
CA ARG A 344 -4.01 18.49 18.68
C ARG A 344 -3.37 19.75 18.10
N ASP A 345 -2.46 20.37 18.82
CA ASP A 345 -1.73 21.56 18.39
C ASP A 345 -0.72 21.31 17.25
N ARG A 346 -0.45 20.04 16.93
CA ARG A 346 0.40 19.63 15.80
C ARG A 346 -0.35 19.55 14.48
N PHE A 347 -1.68 19.69 14.49
CA PHE A 347 -2.50 19.79 13.28
C PHE A 347 -2.73 21.24 12.90
N SER A 348 -2.84 21.50 11.59
CA SER A 348 -3.26 22.79 11.06
C SER A 348 -4.73 23.08 11.39
N GLN A 349 -5.19 24.28 11.06
CA GLN A 349 -6.63 24.49 10.90
C GLN A 349 -7.18 23.55 9.81
N GLU A 350 -8.46 23.21 9.95
CA GLU A 350 -9.17 22.33 9.01
C GLU A 350 -9.20 22.95 7.60
N ILE A 351 -8.72 22.18 6.63
CA ILE A 351 -8.87 22.46 5.19
C ILE A 351 -10.09 21.67 4.74
N ALA A 352 -11.25 22.31 4.74
CA ALA A 352 -12.50 21.69 4.33
C ALA A 352 -12.53 21.43 2.82
N LEU A 353 -12.93 20.23 2.42
CA LEU A 353 -13.25 19.92 1.04
C LEU A 353 -14.58 20.55 0.63
N GLU A 354 -14.65 20.92 -0.64
CA GLU A 354 -15.78 21.54 -1.30
C GLU A 354 -16.59 20.46 -2.04
N GLY A 355 -17.90 20.64 -2.12
CA GLY A 355 -18.71 19.81 -2.99
C GLY A 355 -18.62 20.26 -4.45
N ILE A 356 -19.13 19.44 -5.35
CA ILE A 356 -19.25 19.81 -6.75
C ILE A 356 -20.42 20.78 -6.93
N THR A 357 -20.19 21.87 -7.65
CA THR A 357 -21.23 22.84 -8.01
C THR A 357 -22.07 22.32 -9.18
N LYS A 358 -23.22 22.93 -9.44
CA LYS A 358 -24.07 22.61 -10.60
C LYS A 358 -23.30 22.66 -11.94
N ALA A 359 -22.47 23.68 -12.13
CA ALA A 359 -21.65 23.83 -13.33
C ALA A 359 -20.61 22.70 -13.46
N GLY A 360 -19.90 22.40 -12.38
CA GLY A 360 -18.93 21.31 -12.36
C GLY A 360 -19.59 19.93 -12.53
N ALA A 361 -20.79 19.74 -11.97
CA ALA A 361 -21.57 18.52 -12.13
C ALA A 361 -21.91 18.26 -13.59
N ARG A 362 -22.31 19.31 -14.31
CA ARG A 362 -22.56 19.25 -15.76
C ARG A 362 -21.30 18.84 -16.52
N GLU A 363 -20.17 19.51 -16.27
CA GLU A 363 -18.89 19.22 -16.91
C GLU A 363 -18.45 17.76 -16.68
N LEU A 364 -18.55 17.26 -15.45
CA LEU A 364 -18.19 15.88 -15.12
C LEU A 364 -19.03 14.86 -15.89
N ILE A 365 -20.34 15.09 -15.93
CA ILE A 365 -21.29 14.19 -16.59
C ILE A 365 -21.08 14.21 -18.11
N GLU A 366 -20.94 15.39 -18.71
CA GLU A 366 -20.66 15.55 -20.15
C GLU A 366 -19.35 14.87 -20.53
N ASN A 367 -18.29 15.05 -19.73
CA ASN A 367 -17.00 14.42 -19.98
C ASN A 367 -17.09 12.89 -19.96
N ARG A 368 -17.72 12.30 -18.92
CA ARG A 368 -17.90 10.84 -18.80
C ARG A 368 -18.72 10.25 -19.95
N LEU A 369 -19.81 10.91 -20.35
CA LEU A 369 -20.62 10.47 -21.50
C LEU A 369 -19.81 10.52 -22.81
N THR A 370 -19.05 11.60 -23.01
CA THR A 370 -18.23 11.79 -24.23
C THR A 370 -17.10 10.77 -24.31
N LEU A 371 -16.45 10.43 -23.18
CA LEU A 371 -15.42 9.38 -23.12
C LEU A 371 -15.96 7.99 -23.50
N CYS A 372 -17.25 7.74 -23.30
CA CYS A 372 -17.93 6.54 -23.79
C CYS A 372 -18.39 6.63 -25.25
N GLY A 373 -17.91 7.62 -26.00
CA GLY A 373 -18.21 7.81 -27.42
C GLY A 373 -19.56 8.46 -27.71
N MET A 374 -20.26 8.99 -26.69
CA MET A 374 -21.51 9.70 -26.90
C MET A 374 -21.25 11.05 -27.58
N GLN A 375 -22.06 11.37 -28.59
CA GLN A 375 -21.99 12.66 -29.27
C GLN A 375 -22.48 13.79 -28.34
N PRO A 376 -21.89 15.01 -28.41
CA PRO A 376 -22.26 16.13 -27.52
C PRO A 376 -23.76 16.46 -27.52
N ARG A 377 -24.43 16.32 -28.67
CA ARG A 377 -25.87 16.54 -28.81
C ARG A 377 -26.70 15.54 -28.00
N ASP A 378 -26.28 14.28 -27.95
CA ASP A 378 -26.97 13.24 -27.19
C ASP A 378 -26.62 13.35 -25.70
N ALA A 379 -25.38 13.71 -25.35
CA ALA A 379 -25.02 14.01 -23.97
C ALA A 379 -25.88 15.16 -23.39
N ALA A 380 -26.17 16.20 -24.18
CA ALA A 380 -27.03 17.30 -23.76
C ALA A 380 -28.46 16.86 -23.37
N ARG A 381 -28.97 15.76 -23.95
CA ARG A 381 -30.30 15.21 -23.60
C ARG A 381 -30.32 14.59 -22.20
N PHE A 382 -29.17 14.27 -21.63
CA PHE A 382 -29.08 13.71 -20.27
C PHE A 382 -29.64 14.69 -19.23
N PHE A 383 -29.47 15.99 -19.49
CA PHE A 383 -29.91 17.09 -18.65
C PHE A 383 -31.31 17.61 -19.02
N SER A 384 -32.10 16.85 -19.79
CA SER A 384 -33.49 17.22 -20.06
C SER A 384 -34.31 17.29 -18.77
N ASP A 385 -35.49 17.90 -18.87
CA ASP A 385 -36.49 17.92 -17.79
C ASP A 385 -36.02 18.63 -16.51
N ALA A 386 -35.04 19.54 -16.64
CA ALA A 386 -34.47 20.28 -15.52
C ALA A 386 -33.89 19.39 -14.40
N TRP A 387 -33.55 18.12 -14.70
CA TRP A 387 -33.08 17.15 -13.70
C TRP A 387 -31.90 17.65 -12.84
N LEU A 388 -30.92 18.29 -13.48
CA LEU A 388 -29.76 18.84 -12.77
C LEU A 388 -30.13 20.09 -11.96
N ASP A 389 -31.10 20.86 -12.41
CA ASP A 389 -31.59 22.05 -11.71
C ASP A 389 -32.33 21.64 -10.44
N ASP A 390 -33.17 20.60 -10.53
CA ASP A 390 -33.90 20.03 -9.41
C ASP A 390 -32.95 19.44 -8.36
N LEU A 391 -31.87 18.78 -8.80
CA LEU A 391 -30.85 18.22 -7.91
C LEU A 391 -30.15 19.29 -7.05
N PHE A 392 -29.97 20.49 -7.61
CA PHE A 392 -29.30 21.63 -6.96
C PHE A 392 -30.30 22.69 -6.48
N SER A 393 -31.60 22.37 -6.42
CA SER A 393 -32.63 23.34 -6.05
C SER A 393 -32.54 23.77 -4.59
N THR A 394 -32.07 22.89 -3.71
CA THR A 394 -31.90 23.14 -2.26
C THR A 394 -30.45 23.16 -1.80
N LEU A 395 -29.51 22.79 -2.67
CA LEU A 395 -28.10 22.63 -2.35
C LEU A 395 -27.24 23.44 -3.33
N THR A 396 -26.30 24.23 -2.80
CA THR A 396 -25.31 24.93 -3.63
C THR A 396 -24.21 23.98 -4.13
N GLU A 397 -23.94 22.93 -3.37
CA GLU A 397 -22.88 21.95 -3.61
C GLU A 397 -23.34 20.56 -3.21
N LEU A 398 -22.77 19.55 -3.87
CA LEU A 398 -23.08 18.14 -3.62
C LEU A 398 -21.79 17.30 -3.52
N GLY A 399 -21.77 16.26 -2.69
CA GLY A 399 -20.66 15.29 -2.74
C GLY A 399 -20.57 14.62 -4.12
N VAL A 400 -19.36 14.56 -4.70
CA VAL A 400 -19.12 14.02 -6.06
C VAL A 400 -19.68 12.61 -6.20
N ARG A 401 -19.50 11.75 -5.20
CA ARG A 401 -20.06 10.40 -5.23
C ARG A 401 -21.59 10.40 -5.29
N ALA A 402 -22.23 11.25 -4.50
CA ALA A 402 -23.68 11.37 -4.47
C ALA A 402 -24.23 11.92 -5.79
N LEU A 403 -23.46 12.72 -6.52
CA LEU A 403 -23.77 13.10 -7.90
C LEU A 403 -23.67 11.89 -8.84
N LEU A 404 -22.55 11.17 -8.81
CA LEU A 404 -22.31 10.04 -9.72
C LEU A 404 -23.34 8.92 -9.56
N MET A 405 -23.74 8.60 -8.33
CA MET A 405 -24.82 7.63 -8.08
C MET A 405 -26.15 8.08 -8.70
N ARG A 406 -26.52 9.36 -8.59
CA ARG A 406 -27.75 9.88 -9.22
C ARG A 406 -27.65 9.92 -10.74
N ALA A 407 -26.45 10.19 -11.26
CA ALA A 407 -26.19 10.13 -12.70
C ALA A 407 -26.29 8.68 -13.21
N GLU A 408 -25.83 7.70 -12.42
CA GLU A 408 -25.97 6.28 -12.71
C GLU A 408 -27.44 5.86 -12.82
N ASP A 409 -28.26 6.26 -11.84
CA ASP A 409 -29.71 6.01 -11.83
C ASP A 409 -30.40 6.65 -13.05
N ARG A 410 -30.06 7.90 -13.34
CA ARG A 410 -30.60 8.64 -14.51
C ARG A 410 -30.19 7.98 -15.82
N PHE A 411 -28.92 7.58 -15.96
CA PHE A 411 -28.43 6.87 -17.13
C PHE A 411 -29.19 5.57 -17.34
N THR A 412 -29.41 4.79 -16.28
CA THR A 412 -30.14 3.53 -16.33
C THR A 412 -31.58 3.75 -16.78
N ALA A 413 -32.28 4.73 -16.21
CA ALA A 413 -33.65 5.08 -16.60
C ALA A 413 -33.75 5.52 -18.06
N LEU A 414 -32.75 6.25 -18.57
CA LEU A 414 -32.70 6.69 -19.98
C LEU A 414 -32.33 5.54 -20.93
N ALA A 415 -31.38 4.69 -20.55
CA ALA A 415 -30.91 3.57 -21.37
C ALA A 415 -31.93 2.42 -21.43
N ARG A 416 -32.67 2.20 -20.34
CA ARG A 416 -33.57 1.06 -20.18
C ARG A 416 -34.86 1.48 -19.44
N PRO A 417 -35.75 2.25 -20.08
CA PRO A 417 -36.95 2.79 -19.44
C PRO A 417 -37.91 1.69 -18.92
N ASP A 418 -37.91 0.52 -19.54
CA ASP A 418 -38.75 -0.62 -19.15
C ASP A 418 -38.01 -1.70 -18.33
N ALA A 419 -36.73 -1.50 -18.03
CA ALA A 419 -36.00 -2.47 -17.21
C ALA A 419 -36.37 -2.31 -15.73
N ALA A 420 -36.57 -3.44 -15.07
CA ALA A 420 -36.63 -3.47 -13.61
C ALA A 420 -35.33 -2.86 -13.04
N PRO A 421 -35.41 -2.12 -11.92
CA PRO A 421 -34.22 -1.60 -11.26
C PRO A 421 -33.21 -2.74 -11.02
N PRO A 422 -31.91 -2.50 -11.24
CA PRO A 422 -30.90 -3.53 -11.02
C PRO A 422 -31.01 -4.07 -9.60
N SER A 423 -30.86 -5.38 -9.44
CA SER A 423 -30.86 -5.99 -8.11
C SER A 423 -29.75 -5.34 -7.27
N PRO A 424 -30.02 -4.97 -6.01
CA PRO A 424 -29.01 -4.39 -5.13
C PRO A 424 -27.77 -5.29 -5.09
N GLN A 425 -26.58 -4.70 -5.26
CA GLN A 425 -25.34 -5.45 -5.14
C GLN A 425 -25.25 -6.08 -3.76
N THR A 426 -24.96 -7.38 -3.73
CA THR A 426 -24.78 -8.12 -2.48
C THR A 426 -23.36 -7.91 -1.94
N LEU A 427 -23.13 -8.23 -0.66
CA LEU A 427 -21.76 -8.26 -0.11
C LEU A 427 -20.86 -9.29 -0.82
N ASP A 428 -21.43 -10.40 -1.33
CA ASP A 428 -20.69 -11.36 -2.16
C ASP A 428 -20.21 -10.71 -3.47
N ASP A 429 -21.09 -9.99 -4.17
CA ASP A 429 -20.74 -9.28 -5.42
C ASP A 429 -19.62 -8.27 -5.18
N LEU A 430 -19.77 -7.44 -4.14
CA LEU A 430 -18.77 -6.43 -3.77
C LEU A 430 -17.43 -7.06 -3.37
N PHE A 431 -17.46 -8.17 -2.63
CA PHE A 431 -16.25 -8.91 -2.27
C PHE A 431 -15.53 -9.46 -3.51
N GLN A 432 -16.27 -9.99 -4.48
CA GLN A 432 -15.67 -10.47 -5.73
C GLN A 432 -15.02 -9.34 -6.54
N ILE A 433 -15.63 -8.15 -6.55
CA ILE A 433 -15.02 -6.95 -7.17
C ILE A 433 -13.68 -6.64 -6.50
N GLU A 434 -13.63 -6.58 -5.17
CA GLU A 434 -12.36 -6.32 -4.47
C GLU A 434 -11.34 -7.44 -4.69
N LEU A 435 -11.77 -8.70 -4.71
CA LEU A 435 -10.88 -9.83 -4.97
C LEU A 435 -10.24 -9.74 -6.36
N ASN A 436 -11.03 -9.39 -7.37
CA ASN A 436 -10.53 -9.19 -8.73
C ASN A 436 -9.55 -8.00 -8.80
N ASN A 437 -9.77 -6.94 -8.03
CA ASN A 437 -8.82 -5.83 -7.94
C ASN A 437 -7.47 -6.25 -7.40
N ILE A 438 -7.45 -6.92 -6.24
CA ILE A 438 -6.18 -7.36 -5.62
C ILE A 438 -5.44 -8.31 -6.56
N ARG A 439 -6.16 -9.23 -7.22
CA ARG A 439 -5.57 -10.15 -8.22
C ARG A 439 -4.96 -9.43 -9.42
N SER A 440 -5.53 -8.29 -9.82
CA SER A 440 -5.02 -7.51 -10.95
C SER A 440 -3.80 -6.65 -10.62
N GLN A 441 -3.43 -6.50 -9.33
CA GLN A 441 -2.36 -5.59 -8.90
C GLN A 441 -1.32 -6.33 -8.06
N LYS A 442 -0.15 -6.62 -8.65
CA LYS A 442 0.93 -7.36 -7.97
C LYS A 442 1.40 -6.68 -6.67
N ALA A 443 1.43 -5.35 -6.66
CA ALA A 443 1.82 -4.56 -5.49
C ALA A 443 0.91 -4.80 -4.26
N LEU A 444 -0.34 -5.25 -4.48
CA LEU A 444 -1.28 -5.56 -3.41
C LEU A 444 -1.26 -7.03 -2.98
N GLN A 445 -0.39 -7.87 -3.54
CA GLN A 445 -0.31 -9.31 -3.26
C GLN A 445 0.81 -9.67 -2.28
N VAL A 446 1.45 -8.66 -1.68
CA VAL A 446 2.61 -8.81 -0.78
C VAL A 446 2.21 -8.90 0.69
N TYR A 447 3.11 -9.33 1.55
CA TYR A 447 2.91 -9.36 2.99
C TYR A 447 2.41 -8.01 3.54
N ASN A 448 1.29 -8.05 4.27
CA ASN A 448 0.73 -6.90 4.99
C ASN A 448 0.37 -7.28 6.44
N GLN A 449 1.24 -6.93 7.37
CA GLN A 449 1.06 -7.19 8.80
C GLN A 449 -0.25 -6.62 9.35
N ASP A 450 -0.61 -5.39 8.95
CA ASP A 450 -1.79 -4.71 9.44
C ASP A 450 -3.07 -5.40 8.97
N CYS A 451 -3.12 -5.86 7.72
CA CYS A 451 -4.24 -6.64 7.20
C CYS A 451 -4.41 -7.97 7.96
N LEU A 452 -3.31 -8.70 8.18
CA LEU A 452 -3.34 -9.98 8.89
C LEU A 452 -3.73 -9.81 10.36
N MET A 453 -3.26 -8.75 11.01
CA MET A 453 -3.60 -8.47 12.40
C MET A 453 -5.03 -7.99 12.56
N TRP A 454 -5.52 -7.13 11.66
CA TRP A 454 -6.93 -6.78 11.59
C TRP A 454 -7.80 -8.03 11.42
N PHE A 455 -7.42 -8.94 10.53
CA PHE A 455 -8.15 -10.19 10.32
C PHE A 455 -8.23 -11.05 11.59
N ALA A 456 -7.08 -11.28 12.24
CA ALA A 456 -7.06 -12.01 13.51
C ALA A 456 -7.85 -11.28 14.62
N LYS A 457 -7.85 -9.94 14.63
CA LYS A 457 -8.49 -9.13 15.68
C LYS A 457 -10.00 -9.03 15.52
N ASP A 458 -10.47 -8.59 14.37
CA ASP A 458 -11.86 -8.18 14.16
C ASP A 458 -12.68 -9.31 13.53
N VAL A 459 -12.12 -10.02 12.55
CA VAL A 459 -12.80 -11.17 11.93
C VAL A 459 -12.73 -12.39 12.85
N GLY A 460 -11.62 -12.57 13.57
CA GLY A 460 -11.46 -13.65 14.56
C GLY A 460 -12.49 -13.65 15.71
N GLN A 461 -13.13 -12.52 16.00
CA GLN A 461 -14.20 -12.42 17.01
C GLN A 461 -15.48 -13.18 16.63
N ALA A 462 -15.61 -13.63 15.38
CA ALA A 462 -16.72 -14.50 14.93
C ALA A 462 -16.84 -15.79 15.75
N MET A 463 -15.71 -16.26 16.26
CA MET A 463 -15.61 -17.59 16.87
C MET A 463 -16.36 -17.63 18.21
N THR A 464 -17.26 -18.60 18.34
CA THR A 464 -18.07 -18.76 19.56
C THR A 464 -17.19 -18.93 20.80
N GLY A 465 -17.43 -18.09 21.81
CA GLY A 465 -16.72 -18.12 23.09
C GLY A 465 -15.34 -17.46 23.08
N VAL A 466 -14.91 -16.85 21.96
CA VAL A 466 -13.64 -16.11 21.89
C VAL A 466 -13.76 -14.72 22.50
N LYS A 467 -12.78 -14.38 23.34
CA LYS A 467 -12.43 -12.99 23.64
C LYS A 467 -11.09 -12.66 22.98
N ALA A 468 -11.16 -11.89 21.91
CA ALA A 468 -10.00 -11.40 21.18
C ALA A 468 -9.39 -10.19 21.91
N GLY A 469 -8.07 -10.07 21.94
CA GLY A 469 -7.41 -8.92 22.57
C GLY A 469 -5.90 -8.87 22.36
N ARG A 470 -5.30 -7.71 22.64
CA ARG A 470 -3.84 -7.56 22.61
C ARG A 470 -3.21 -8.27 23.80
N THR A 471 -2.03 -8.80 23.58
CA THR A 471 -1.21 -9.42 24.62
C THR A 471 -0.42 -8.37 25.39
N SER A 472 -0.45 -8.43 26.72
CA SER A 472 0.38 -7.57 27.57
C SER A 472 1.75 -8.20 27.81
N GLY A 473 2.84 -7.44 27.61
CA GLY A 473 4.20 -7.84 27.97
C GLY A 473 4.80 -8.96 27.12
N ARG A 474 4.24 -9.23 25.93
CA ARG A 474 4.75 -10.20 24.96
C ARG A 474 5.58 -9.51 23.90
N ARG A 475 6.60 -10.20 23.39
CA ARG A 475 7.60 -9.59 22.50
C ARG A 475 7.22 -9.75 21.04
N TYR A 476 6.85 -10.96 20.63
CA TYR A 476 6.58 -11.28 19.23
C TYR A 476 5.10 -11.51 18.94
N PHE A 477 4.37 -12.08 19.89
CA PHE A 477 2.93 -12.26 19.78
C PHE A 477 2.24 -10.96 20.18
N SER A 478 1.55 -10.31 19.24
CA SER A 478 0.86 -9.02 19.46
C SER A 478 -0.61 -9.20 19.86
N PHE A 479 -1.18 -10.39 19.60
CA PHE A 479 -2.62 -10.63 19.72
C PHE A 479 -2.95 -12.04 20.24
N GLU A 480 -4.05 -12.17 20.97
CA GLU A 480 -4.56 -13.46 21.46
C GLU A 480 -6.07 -13.63 21.29
N TRP A 481 -6.49 -14.87 21.04
CA TRP A 481 -7.85 -15.35 21.26
C TRP A 481 -7.90 -16.14 22.57
N ARG A 482 -8.84 -15.79 23.43
CA ARG A 482 -9.03 -16.45 24.72
C ARG A 482 -10.37 -17.18 24.77
N TRP A 483 -10.30 -18.47 25.06
CA TRP A 483 -11.42 -19.28 25.52
C TRP A 483 -11.27 -19.59 27.02
N PRO A 484 -12.33 -20.10 27.67
CA PRO A 484 -12.23 -20.61 29.03
C PRO A 484 -11.18 -21.71 29.20
N ASP A 485 -11.05 -22.59 28.21
CA ASP A 485 -10.23 -23.80 28.24
C ASP A 485 -8.91 -23.70 27.47
N ARG A 486 -8.75 -22.74 26.56
CA ARG A 486 -7.53 -22.59 25.73
C ARG A 486 -7.21 -21.15 25.34
N ARG A 487 -6.01 -20.95 24.80
CA ARG A 487 -5.59 -19.69 24.19
C ARG A 487 -4.93 -19.92 22.84
N VAL A 488 -5.07 -18.95 21.94
CA VAL A 488 -4.37 -18.91 20.66
C VAL A 488 -3.68 -17.57 20.54
N TYR A 489 -2.38 -17.55 20.20
CA TYR A 489 -1.60 -16.33 20.06
C TYR A 489 -1.13 -16.16 18.61
N PHE A 490 -1.07 -14.90 18.16
CA PHE A 490 -0.70 -14.53 16.80
C PHE A 490 0.51 -13.61 16.82
N ALA A 491 1.51 -13.96 16.01
CA ALA A 491 2.64 -13.12 15.68
C ALA A 491 2.64 -12.82 14.17
N PHE A 492 3.14 -11.64 13.82
CA PHE A 492 3.16 -11.12 12.45
C PHE A 492 4.59 -10.74 12.11
N GLU A 493 5.37 -11.72 11.65
CA GLU A 493 6.78 -11.55 11.28
C GLU A 493 6.98 -11.74 9.78
N GLY A 494 7.29 -10.64 9.08
CA GLY A 494 7.62 -10.67 7.65
C GLY A 494 9.08 -11.06 7.38
N GLY A 495 9.98 -10.82 8.32
CA GLY A 495 11.40 -11.08 8.16
C GLY A 495 11.76 -12.56 8.21
N ASP A 496 13.02 -12.84 7.89
CA ASP A 496 13.54 -14.20 7.78
C ASP A 496 14.93 -14.31 8.40
N HIS A 497 15.14 -13.75 9.59
CA HIS A 497 16.40 -13.89 10.30
C HIS A 497 16.34 -14.97 11.38
N TRP A 498 17.32 -15.87 11.40
CA TRP A 498 17.27 -17.10 12.21
C TRP A 498 17.14 -16.84 13.71
N ARG A 499 17.82 -15.81 14.26
CA ARG A 499 17.73 -15.49 15.70
C ARG A 499 16.32 -15.03 16.08
N ARG A 500 15.64 -14.32 15.18
CA ARG A 500 14.29 -13.81 15.42
C ARG A 500 13.30 -14.96 15.44
N TRP A 501 13.38 -15.85 14.46
CA TRP A 501 12.53 -17.04 14.40
C TRP A 501 12.81 -18.02 15.55
N LYS A 502 14.06 -18.14 15.99
CA LYS A 502 14.39 -18.87 17.22
C LYS A 502 13.73 -18.23 18.43
N ALA A 503 13.80 -16.91 18.59
CA ALA A 503 13.22 -16.20 19.72
C ALA A 503 11.68 -16.26 19.74
N ILE A 504 11.04 -16.21 18.57
CA ILE A 504 9.60 -16.47 18.40
C ILE A 504 9.25 -17.88 18.89
N ALA A 505 10.04 -18.89 18.48
CA ALA A 505 9.83 -20.27 18.89
C ALA A 505 10.07 -20.49 20.40
N ASP A 506 11.08 -19.84 20.99
CA ASP A 506 11.34 -19.88 22.43
C ASP A 506 10.15 -19.26 23.21
N GLU A 507 9.63 -18.10 22.77
CA GLU A 507 8.44 -17.48 23.38
C GLU A 507 7.20 -18.40 23.23
N ALA A 508 7.04 -19.07 22.09
CA ALA A 508 5.96 -20.04 21.88
C ALA A 508 6.04 -21.23 22.85
N ILE A 509 7.23 -21.78 23.08
CA ILE A 509 7.46 -22.83 24.08
C ILE A 509 7.09 -22.32 25.48
N ALA A 510 7.54 -21.12 25.84
CA ALA A 510 7.23 -20.51 27.13
C ALA A 510 5.71 -20.33 27.35
N LEU A 511 4.97 -19.94 26.30
CA LEU A 511 3.52 -19.80 26.33
C LEU A 511 2.79 -21.13 26.56
N SER A 512 3.36 -22.24 26.10
CA SER A 512 2.80 -23.60 26.28
C SER A 512 3.15 -24.25 27.63
N GLY A 513 3.99 -23.61 28.45
CA GLY A 513 4.53 -24.19 29.67
C GLY A 513 3.48 -24.46 30.77
N PRO A 514 3.79 -25.36 31.74
CA PRO A 514 2.86 -25.80 32.79
C PRO A 514 2.31 -24.67 33.68
N GLN A 515 3.01 -23.53 33.75
CA GLN A 515 2.58 -22.35 34.49
C GLN A 515 1.35 -21.66 33.87
N SER A 516 1.04 -21.91 32.59
CA SER A 516 -0.09 -21.27 31.91
C SER A 516 -1.46 -21.85 32.29
N GLY A 517 -1.49 -23.08 32.83
CA GLY A 517 -2.70 -23.80 33.25
C GLY A 517 -3.70 -24.10 32.12
N ARG A 518 -3.43 -23.70 30.88
CA ARG A 518 -4.30 -23.86 29.70
C ARG A 518 -3.48 -24.15 28.45
N PRO A 519 -3.92 -25.06 27.57
CA PRO A 519 -3.28 -25.25 26.27
C PRO A 519 -3.21 -23.94 25.49
N ALA A 520 -2.03 -23.67 24.94
CA ALA A 520 -1.74 -22.53 24.09
C ALA A 520 -1.36 -23.01 22.69
N LEU A 521 -1.99 -22.44 21.67
CA LEU A 521 -1.55 -22.56 20.28
C LEU A 521 -0.91 -21.24 19.85
N THR A 522 0.09 -21.30 18.99
CA THR A 522 0.82 -20.10 18.54
C THR A 522 0.97 -20.14 17.03
N TYR A 523 0.58 -19.07 16.35
CA TYR A 523 0.58 -18.97 14.89
C TYR A 523 1.41 -17.79 14.39
N VAL A 524 2.12 -18.01 13.29
CA VAL A 524 2.75 -16.96 12.49
C VAL A 524 2.29 -17.12 11.05
N PHE A 525 1.74 -16.06 10.44
CA PHE A 525 1.33 -16.08 9.05
C PHE A 525 2.52 -15.86 8.11
N ARG A 526 2.47 -16.52 6.96
CA ARG A 526 3.47 -16.41 5.89
C ARG A 526 2.78 -16.29 4.55
N THR A 527 3.15 -15.30 3.76
CA THR A 527 2.64 -15.08 2.41
C THR A 527 3.64 -15.58 1.36
N PRO A 528 3.23 -15.85 0.11
CA PRO A 528 4.10 -16.44 -0.91
C PRO A 528 5.29 -15.59 -1.34
N ASP A 529 5.23 -14.27 -1.17
CA ASP A 529 6.31 -13.32 -1.48
C ASP A 529 7.45 -13.36 -0.47
N LEU A 530 7.23 -13.96 0.71
CA LEU A 530 8.24 -14.08 1.75
C LEU A 530 9.09 -15.33 1.59
N ALA A 531 10.35 -15.26 2.02
CA ALA A 531 11.23 -16.41 2.04
C ALA A 531 10.70 -17.52 2.95
N ARG A 532 10.91 -18.78 2.54
CA ARG A 532 10.53 -19.95 3.34
C ARG A 532 11.34 -20.02 4.64
N VAL A 533 10.68 -20.39 5.75
CA VAL A 533 11.31 -20.62 7.06
C VAL A 533 10.81 -21.92 7.68
N PRO A 534 11.70 -22.72 8.30
CA PRO A 534 13.14 -22.49 8.43
C PRO A 534 13.89 -22.63 7.09
N ARG A 535 14.91 -21.78 6.89
CA ARG A 535 15.88 -21.98 5.81
C ARG A 535 16.71 -23.24 6.10
N PRO A 536 17.19 -23.97 5.07
CA PRO A 536 17.98 -25.19 5.28
C PRO A 536 19.24 -24.98 6.13
N SER A 537 19.85 -23.80 6.09
CA SER A 537 21.06 -23.45 6.83
C SER A 537 20.84 -23.25 8.34
N TRP A 538 19.60 -23.21 8.83
CA TRP A 538 19.28 -22.83 10.21
C TRP A 538 19.22 -24.01 11.18
N ALA A 539 20.28 -24.81 11.27
CA ALA A 539 20.26 -26.04 12.08
C ALA A 539 19.79 -25.82 13.53
N VAL A 540 20.30 -24.77 14.20
CA VAL A 540 19.95 -24.46 15.60
C VAL A 540 18.52 -23.93 15.74
N ALA A 541 18.13 -22.92 14.95
CA ALA A 541 16.79 -22.35 15.03
C ALA A 541 15.72 -23.38 14.64
N LYS A 542 16.01 -24.23 13.64
CA LYS A 542 15.13 -25.32 13.23
C LYS A 542 14.87 -26.29 14.37
N ALA A 543 15.88 -26.69 15.14
CA ALA A 543 15.68 -27.58 16.30
C ALA A 543 14.72 -26.96 17.34
N THR A 544 14.89 -25.68 17.65
CA THR A 544 13.98 -24.94 18.56
C THR A 544 12.57 -24.83 17.97
N MET A 545 12.42 -24.57 16.68
CA MET A 545 11.13 -24.50 16.00
C MET A 545 10.42 -25.85 15.96
N ASP A 546 11.15 -26.94 15.71
CA ASP A 546 10.62 -28.31 15.75
C ASP A 546 10.13 -28.67 17.16
N GLN A 547 10.87 -28.25 18.20
CA GLN A 547 10.43 -28.36 19.59
C GLN A 547 9.16 -27.54 19.83
N ALA A 548 9.13 -26.27 19.46
CA ALA A 548 7.95 -25.42 19.57
C ALA A 548 6.75 -26.04 18.83
N GLY A 549 6.98 -26.71 17.71
CA GLY A 549 5.96 -27.46 16.97
C GLY A 549 5.28 -28.55 17.80
N ARG A 550 6.01 -29.23 18.69
CA ARG A 550 5.43 -30.19 19.65
C ARG A 550 4.55 -29.52 20.71
N HIS A 551 4.77 -28.22 20.91
CA HIS A 551 4.05 -27.35 21.84
C HIS A 551 2.96 -26.49 21.18
N GLY A 552 2.55 -26.81 19.95
CA GLY A 552 1.44 -26.12 19.27
C GLY A 552 1.84 -24.89 18.46
N PHE A 553 3.14 -24.64 18.24
CA PHE A 553 3.62 -23.61 17.31
C PHE A 553 3.44 -24.01 15.84
N ARG A 554 2.88 -23.13 15.03
CA ARG A 554 2.61 -23.37 13.61
C ARG A 554 2.91 -22.14 12.77
N ILE A 555 3.47 -22.38 11.58
CA ILE A 555 3.55 -21.39 10.52
C ILE A 555 2.38 -21.65 9.57
N VAL A 556 1.52 -20.65 9.39
CA VAL A 556 0.38 -20.70 8.47
C VAL A 556 0.85 -20.15 7.13
N GLU A 557 1.23 -21.05 6.21
CA GLU A 557 1.58 -20.70 4.84
C GLU A 557 0.30 -20.41 4.05
N LEU A 558 0.06 -19.15 3.75
CA LEU A 558 -1.08 -18.68 2.95
C LEU A 558 -0.79 -18.89 1.47
N THR A 559 -1.79 -19.35 0.73
CA THR A 559 -1.74 -19.34 -0.74
C THR A 559 -1.93 -17.92 -1.26
N LEU A 560 -1.54 -17.66 -2.51
CA LEU A 560 -1.78 -16.38 -3.16
C LEU A 560 -3.27 -16.00 -3.16
N ASP A 561 -4.15 -16.97 -3.41
CA ASP A 561 -5.60 -16.76 -3.35
C ASP A 561 -6.05 -16.35 -1.95
N GLN A 562 -5.55 -16.99 -0.90
CA GLN A 562 -5.87 -16.61 0.48
C GLN A 562 -5.39 -15.20 0.80
N VAL A 563 -4.19 -14.80 0.35
CA VAL A 563 -3.71 -13.42 0.49
C VAL A 563 -4.66 -12.43 -0.19
N CYS A 564 -5.05 -12.73 -1.44
CA CYS A 564 -5.98 -11.89 -2.18
C CYS A 564 -7.35 -11.79 -1.49
N GLU A 565 -7.88 -12.89 -0.94
CA GLU A 565 -9.14 -12.90 -0.20
C GLU A 565 -9.08 -12.09 1.10
N LEU A 566 -8.00 -12.20 1.86
CA LEU A 566 -7.81 -11.46 3.10
C LEU A 566 -7.68 -9.95 2.83
N HIS A 567 -6.96 -9.57 1.77
CA HIS A 567 -6.81 -8.18 1.37
C HIS A 567 -8.13 -7.62 0.83
N ALA A 568 -8.86 -8.38 0.02
CA ALA A 568 -10.19 -8.00 -0.46
C ALA A 568 -11.18 -7.82 0.69
N ALA A 569 -11.12 -8.67 1.72
CA ALA A 569 -11.91 -8.53 2.93
C ALA A 569 -11.61 -7.21 3.66
N ARG A 570 -10.33 -6.86 3.78
CA ARG A 570 -9.89 -5.61 4.42
C ARG A 570 -10.37 -4.39 3.65
N GLU A 571 -10.29 -4.41 2.31
CA GLU A 571 -10.76 -3.32 1.45
C GLU A 571 -12.28 -3.17 1.52
N LEU A 572 -13.03 -4.27 1.45
CA LEU A 572 -14.48 -4.24 1.56
C LEU A 572 -14.92 -3.66 2.91
N TYR A 573 -14.27 -4.06 4.01
CA TYR A 573 -14.55 -3.51 5.33
C TYR A 573 -14.17 -2.03 5.43
N SER A 574 -13.02 -1.63 4.89
CA SER A 574 -12.61 -0.22 4.83
C SER A 574 -13.63 0.62 4.04
N ASN A 575 -14.11 0.10 2.92
CA ASN A 575 -15.15 0.72 2.11
C ASN A 575 -16.46 0.87 2.90
N ALA A 576 -16.84 -0.11 3.71
CA ALA A 576 -18.01 0.00 4.60
C ALA A 576 -17.85 1.11 5.65
N LEU A 577 -16.69 1.20 6.31
CA LEU A 577 -16.40 2.23 7.33
C LEU A 577 -16.41 3.64 6.74
N GLN A 578 -15.90 3.81 5.53
CA GLN A 578 -15.92 5.09 4.81
C GLN A 578 -17.30 5.40 4.20
N GLY A 579 -18.26 4.47 4.28
CA GLY A 579 -19.55 4.57 3.64
C GLY A 579 -19.47 4.57 2.11
N ASN A 580 -18.43 3.95 1.54
CA ASN A 580 -18.25 3.77 0.10
C ASN A 580 -19.22 2.73 -0.48
N ILE A 581 -19.82 1.87 0.36
CA ILE A 581 -20.83 0.89 -0.03
C ILE A 581 -22.12 1.08 0.79
N ALA A 582 -23.23 0.47 0.34
CA ALA A 582 -24.54 0.58 1.00
C ALA A 582 -24.61 -0.14 2.37
N PHE A 583 -23.65 -1.01 2.65
CA PHE A 583 -23.57 -1.78 3.89
C PHE A 583 -22.78 -1.03 4.97
N SER A 584 -23.25 -1.12 6.22
CA SER A 584 -22.54 -0.55 7.36
C SER A 584 -21.30 -1.38 7.70
N GLY A 585 -20.34 -0.76 8.41
CA GLY A 585 -19.17 -1.47 8.96
C GLY A 585 -19.56 -2.72 9.77
N PRO A 586 -20.45 -2.62 10.77
CA PRO A 586 -20.88 -3.78 11.56
C PRO A 586 -21.54 -4.89 10.73
N ALA A 587 -22.40 -4.54 9.77
CA ALA A 587 -23.06 -5.53 8.91
C ALA A 587 -22.05 -6.25 7.99
N THR A 588 -21.12 -5.49 7.41
CA THR A 588 -20.05 -6.02 6.55
C THR A 588 -19.11 -6.93 7.35
N LEU A 589 -18.73 -6.53 8.57
CA LEU A 589 -17.90 -7.34 9.45
C LEU A 589 -18.59 -8.65 9.82
N ALA A 590 -19.87 -8.63 10.20
CA ALA A 590 -20.63 -9.84 10.53
C ALA A 590 -20.73 -10.82 9.35
N TRP A 591 -20.87 -10.30 8.13
CA TRP A 591 -20.83 -11.12 6.92
C TRP A 591 -19.44 -11.73 6.68
N LEU A 592 -18.37 -10.94 6.79
CA LEU A 592 -16.99 -11.43 6.68
C LEU A 592 -16.68 -12.51 7.72
N GLN A 593 -17.12 -12.30 8.96
CA GLN A 593 -17.01 -13.26 10.05
C GLN A 593 -17.68 -14.60 9.72
N THR A 594 -18.84 -14.57 9.06
CA THR A 594 -19.53 -15.77 8.58
C THR A 594 -18.77 -16.43 7.43
N ARG A 595 -18.32 -15.64 6.44
CA ARG A 595 -17.58 -16.13 5.27
C ARG A 595 -16.28 -16.85 5.65
N PHE A 596 -15.53 -16.28 6.59
CA PHE A 596 -14.24 -16.82 7.01
C PHE A 596 -14.35 -17.79 8.20
N ALA A 597 -15.55 -18.10 8.69
CA ALA A 597 -15.75 -19.02 9.80
C ALA A 597 -15.08 -20.40 9.60
N PRO A 598 -15.11 -21.03 8.41
CA PRO A 598 -14.40 -22.30 8.18
C PRO A 598 -12.88 -22.16 8.36
N PHE A 599 -12.30 -21.10 7.78
CA PHE A 599 -10.86 -20.82 7.89
C PHE A 599 -10.44 -20.54 9.35
N LEU A 600 -11.25 -19.77 10.08
CA LEU A 600 -11.01 -19.48 11.49
C LEU A 600 -11.17 -20.72 12.38
N ALA A 601 -12.12 -21.60 12.08
CA ALA A 601 -12.32 -22.87 12.79
C ALA A 601 -11.11 -23.81 12.60
N ASP A 602 -10.57 -23.87 11.39
CA ASP A 602 -9.35 -24.61 11.10
C ASP A 602 -8.18 -24.06 11.94
N ILE A 603 -7.95 -22.74 11.94
CA ILE A 603 -6.91 -22.12 12.78
C ILE A 603 -7.17 -22.37 14.28
N ALA A 604 -8.41 -22.31 14.73
CA ALA A 604 -8.74 -22.48 16.15
C ALA A 604 -8.58 -23.92 16.66
N THR A 605 -8.51 -24.90 15.76
CA THR A 605 -8.46 -26.34 16.10
C THR A 605 -7.19 -27.05 15.61
N ALA A 606 -6.49 -26.50 14.61
CA ALA A 606 -5.30 -27.08 14.00
C ALA A 606 -4.11 -27.14 14.98
N GLY A 607 -4.01 -28.24 15.73
CA GLY A 607 -2.89 -28.48 16.64
C GLY A 607 -3.29 -28.94 18.04
N MET A 608 -4.58 -29.00 18.37
CA MET A 608 -4.99 -29.76 19.55
C MET A 608 -4.76 -31.25 19.30
N PRO A 609 -4.12 -32.00 20.22
CA PRO A 609 -4.11 -33.44 20.11
C PRO A 609 -5.56 -33.91 20.06
N ILE A 610 -5.95 -34.56 18.96
CA ILE A 610 -7.23 -35.25 18.89
C ILE A 610 -7.24 -36.19 20.08
N LYS A 611 -8.14 -35.96 21.05
CA LYS A 611 -8.44 -36.97 22.05
C LYS A 611 -8.98 -38.16 21.28
N VAL A 612 -8.11 -39.11 20.95
CA VAL A 612 -8.51 -40.42 20.48
C VAL A 612 -9.33 -41.00 21.63
N ARG A 613 -10.67 -40.96 21.50
CA ARG A 613 -11.50 -41.91 22.23
C ARG A 613 -11.03 -43.27 21.77
N SER A 614 -10.47 -44.04 22.69
CA SER A 614 -10.16 -45.45 22.48
C SER A 614 -11.42 -46.13 21.97
N VAL A 615 -11.44 -46.47 20.69
CA VAL A 615 -12.36 -47.44 20.13
C VAL A 615 -11.50 -48.52 19.51
N ASP A 616 -11.86 -49.74 19.86
CA ASP A 616 -11.13 -50.97 19.68
C ASP A 616 -10.69 -51.26 18.24
N ALA A 617 -9.70 -52.14 18.19
CA ALA A 617 -8.99 -52.65 17.04
C ALA A 617 -9.88 -53.13 15.87
N GLY A 618 -9.37 -52.90 14.65
CA GLY A 618 -9.64 -53.76 13.50
C GLY A 618 -10.11 -53.04 12.23
N GLY A 619 -9.18 -52.72 11.33
CA GLY A 619 -9.51 -52.35 9.95
C GLY A 619 -8.26 -51.97 9.13
N PRO A 620 -8.00 -52.57 7.96
CA PRO A 620 -6.75 -52.38 7.24
C PRO A 620 -6.70 -51.03 6.51
N ALA A 621 -5.46 -50.55 6.38
CA ALA A 621 -5.08 -49.25 5.85
C ALA A 621 -5.60 -48.99 4.42
N ALA A 622 -6.31 -47.86 4.25
CA ALA A 622 -6.54 -47.23 2.96
C ALA A 622 -5.58 -46.05 2.82
N ASN A 623 -4.68 -46.13 1.83
CA ASN A 623 -3.79 -45.05 1.40
C ASN A 623 -4.61 -43.90 0.78
N PRO A 624 -4.53 -42.66 1.29
CA PRO A 624 -5.00 -41.51 0.53
C PRO A 624 -3.86 -41.07 -0.41
N GLN A 625 -4.08 -41.29 -1.72
CA GLN A 625 -3.29 -40.67 -2.78
C GLN A 625 -3.36 -39.14 -2.63
N ARG A 626 -2.26 -38.53 -2.19
CA ARG A 626 -2.00 -37.10 -2.37
C ARG A 626 -1.83 -36.85 -3.86
N THR A 627 -2.81 -36.19 -4.48
CA THR A 627 -2.64 -35.54 -5.78
C THR A 627 -1.66 -34.39 -5.62
N THR A 628 -0.40 -34.65 -5.95
CA THR A 628 0.62 -33.64 -6.25
C THR A 628 0.20 -32.88 -7.50
N ARG A 629 -0.42 -31.71 -7.32
CA ARG A 629 -0.58 -30.73 -8.39
C ARG A 629 0.80 -30.10 -8.61
N GLN A 630 1.44 -30.45 -9.73
CA GLN A 630 2.65 -29.78 -10.21
C GLN A 630 2.33 -28.30 -10.40
N THR A 631 3.00 -27.45 -9.64
CA THR A 631 3.09 -26.01 -9.88
C THR A 631 3.96 -25.82 -11.13
N THR A 632 3.32 -25.54 -12.26
CA THR A 632 4.01 -25.00 -13.43
C THR A 632 4.34 -23.54 -13.15
N ASP A 633 5.63 -23.21 -13.22
CA ASP A 633 6.14 -21.84 -13.30
C ASP A 633 5.45 -21.12 -14.48
N ALA A 634 4.57 -20.16 -14.19
CA ALA A 634 3.92 -19.31 -15.18
C ALA A 634 4.27 -17.83 -14.90
N SER A 635 5.53 -17.47 -15.15
CA SER A 635 6.08 -16.13 -14.92
C SER A 635 6.02 -15.21 -16.16
N HIS A 636 5.48 -15.63 -17.30
CA HIS A 636 5.54 -14.83 -18.51
C HIS A 636 4.28 -13.95 -18.73
N ALA A 637 4.52 -12.74 -19.24
CA ALA A 637 3.50 -11.85 -19.81
C ALA A 637 2.89 -12.49 -21.08
N LEU A 638 1.78 -11.93 -21.60
CA LEU A 638 1.29 -12.33 -22.92
C LEU A 638 2.39 -12.18 -23.97
N ASP A 639 2.43 -13.09 -24.94
CA ASP A 639 3.30 -12.89 -26.10
C ASP A 639 2.81 -11.70 -26.96
N GLY A 640 3.67 -11.25 -27.87
CA GLY A 640 3.42 -10.03 -28.65
C GLY A 640 2.22 -10.13 -29.59
N ASP A 641 1.88 -11.33 -30.07
CA ASP A 641 0.78 -11.54 -31.00
C ASP A 641 -0.56 -11.66 -30.26
N ASP A 642 -0.58 -12.35 -29.11
CA ASP A 642 -1.71 -12.38 -28.18
C ASP A 642 -2.03 -10.97 -27.68
N LEU A 643 -1.02 -10.20 -27.26
CA LEU A 643 -1.22 -8.82 -26.82
C LEU A 643 -1.76 -7.92 -27.94
N ARG A 644 -1.25 -8.06 -29.18
CA ARG A 644 -1.77 -7.30 -30.32
C ARG A 644 -3.25 -7.63 -30.58
N THR A 645 -3.63 -8.90 -30.49
CA THR A 645 -5.02 -9.35 -30.63
C THR A 645 -5.93 -8.73 -29.57
N VAL A 646 -5.48 -8.70 -28.31
CA VAL A 646 -6.18 -8.04 -27.21
C VAL A 646 -6.34 -6.55 -27.49
N LEU A 647 -5.28 -5.87 -27.89
CA LEU A 647 -5.27 -4.43 -28.16
C LEU A 647 -6.23 -4.08 -29.30
N ASP A 648 -6.22 -4.83 -30.40
CA ASP A 648 -7.12 -4.60 -31.53
C ASP A 648 -8.59 -4.79 -31.12
N LEU A 649 -8.88 -5.87 -30.39
CA LEU A 649 -10.23 -6.17 -29.92
C LEU A 649 -10.77 -5.08 -28.97
N VAL A 650 -9.96 -4.68 -27.99
CA VAL A 650 -10.36 -3.66 -27.01
C VAL A 650 -10.39 -2.26 -27.63
N ARG A 651 -9.51 -1.95 -28.60
CA ARG A 651 -9.54 -0.69 -29.36
C ARG A 651 -10.79 -0.56 -30.21
N GLU A 652 -11.17 -1.62 -30.90
CA GLU A 652 -12.36 -1.66 -31.77
C GLU A 652 -13.64 -1.54 -30.95
N GLN A 653 -13.77 -2.37 -29.92
CA GLN A 653 -15.00 -2.46 -29.13
C GLN A 653 -15.05 -1.44 -27.98
N ARG A 654 -13.95 -0.72 -27.74
CA ARG A 654 -13.71 0.24 -26.65
C ARG A 654 -13.77 -0.34 -25.25
N ILE A 655 -14.69 -1.26 -24.95
CA ILE A 655 -14.82 -1.98 -23.69
C ILE A 655 -15.20 -3.44 -23.99
N VAL A 656 -14.48 -4.41 -23.43
CA VAL A 656 -14.66 -5.85 -23.71
C VAL A 656 -14.59 -6.66 -22.42
N ASP A 657 -15.50 -7.61 -22.23
CA ASP A 657 -15.42 -8.58 -21.14
C ASP A 657 -14.17 -9.48 -21.31
N ILE A 658 -13.38 -9.66 -20.24
CA ILE A 658 -12.15 -10.47 -20.27
C ILE A 658 -12.41 -11.91 -20.73
N SER A 659 -13.60 -12.47 -20.47
CA SER A 659 -13.98 -13.80 -20.97
C SER A 659 -14.06 -13.82 -22.50
N VAL A 660 -14.60 -12.77 -23.12
CA VAL A 660 -14.63 -12.63 -24.59
C VAL A 660 -13.21 -12.54 -25.15
N VAL A 661 -12.31 -11.84 -24.45
CA VAL A 661 -10.90 -11.76 -24.84
C VAL A 661 -10.22 -13.13 -24.72
N LEU A 662 -10.40 -13.85 -23.62
CA LEU A 662 -9.81 -15.17 -23.40
C LEU A 662 -10.38 -16.22 -24.36
N ASP A 663 -11.66 -16.15 -24.68
CA ASP A 663 -12.30 -17.02 -25.67
C ASP A 663 -11.78 -16.70 -27.07
N ARG A 664 -11.51 -15.42 -27.40
CA ARG A 664 -10.88 -15.01 -28.66
C ARG A 664 -9.44 -15.50 -28.79
N LEU A 665 -8.69 -15.53 -27.69
CA LEU A 665 -7.35 -16.11 -27.61
C LEU A 665 -7.38 -17.66 -27.59
N GLY A 666 -8.54 -18.27 -27.33
CA GLY A 666 -8.70 -19.72 -27.21
C GLY A 666 -8.03 -20.34 -25.98
N ARG A 667 -7.63 -19.52 -24.99
CA ARG A 667 -6.74 -19.90 -23.90
C ARG A 667 -7.16 -19.27 -22.57
N LYS A 668 -7.93 -20.00 -21.77
CA LYS A 668 -8.47 -19.51 -20.49
C LYS A 668 -7.39 -19.35 -19.41
N GLU A 669 -6.31 -20.11 -19.52
CA GLU A 669 -5.15 -20.04 -18.62
C GLU A 669 -4.38 -18.72 -18.73
N LEU A 670 -4.60 -17.95 -19.80
CA LEU A 670 -3.96 -16.64 -20.01
C LEU A 670 -4.60 -15.50 -19.21
N ARG A 671 -5.57 -15.76 -18.35
CA ARG A 671 -6.24 -14.71 -17.56
C ARG A 671 -5.26 -13.83 -16.79
N ASP A 672 -4.35 -14.44 -16.03
CA ASP A 672 -3.40 -13.68 -15.20
C ASP A 672 -2.30 -13.01 -16.05
N PRO A 673 -1.68 -13.69 -17.04
CA PRO A 673 -0.83 -13.02 -18.03
C PRO A 673 -1.48 -11.81 -18.70
N LEU A 674 -2.76 -11.93 -19.08
CA LEU A 674 -3.53 -10.85 -19.71
C LEU A 674 -3.73 -9.67 -18.77
N LEU A 675 -4.13 -9.89 -17.52
CA LEU A 675 -4.28 -8.82 -16.54
C LEU A 675 -2.95 -8.09 -16.29
N ARG A 676 -1.84 -8.82 -16.20
CA ARG A 676 -0.49 -8.23 -16.09
C ARG A 676 -0.14 -7.38 -17.30
N SER A 677 -0.41 -7.86 -18.51
CA SER A 677 -0.18 -7.10 -19.74
C SER A 677 -1.10 -5.88 -19.87
N VAL A 678 -2.34 -5.95 -19.36
CA VAL A 678 -3.26 -4.81 -19.29
C VAL A 678 -2.76 -3.75 -18.31
N GLU A 679 -2.30 -4.15 -17.12
CA GLU A 679 -1.75 -3.23 -16.11
C GLU A 679 -0.53 -2.47 -16.64
N ALA A 680 0.32 -3.13 -17.42
CA ALA A 680 1.51 -2.53 -18.03
C ALA A 680 1.23 -1.63 -19.25
N HIS A 681 0.04 -1.72 -19.87
CA HIS A 681 -0.22 -1.05 -21.15
C HIS A 681 -0.95 0.30 -20.97
N PRO A 682 -0.40 1.42 -21.48
CA PRO A 682 -0.92 2.78 -21.17
C PRO A 682 -2.34 3.03 -21.69
N ASN A 683 -2.74 2.33 -22.76
CA ASN A 683 -4.05 2.48 -23.39
C ASN A 683 -5.08 1.43 -22.94
N LEU A 684 -4.76 0.53 -22.01
CA LEU A 684 -5.73 -0.42 -21.49
C LEU A 684 -6.03 -0.14 -20.02
N LYS A 685 -7.26 -0.39 -19.60
CA LYS A 685 -7.68 -0.36 -18.18
C LYS A 685 -8.53 -1.57 -17.89
N ALA A 686 -8.21 -2.33 -16.85
CA ALA A 686 -9.10 -3.33 -16.31
C ALA A 686 -10.10 -2.67 -15.35
N HIS A 687 -11.38 -2.99 -15.51
CA HIS A 687 -12.48 -2.61 -14.63
C HIS A 687 -13.01 -3.87 -13.98
N PRO A 688 -12.85 -4.03 -12.66
CA PRO A 688 -13.41 -5.17 -11.94
C PRO A 688 -14.95 -5.12 -11.99
N GLY A 689 -15.58 -6.19 -12.43
CA GLY A 689 -17.01 -6.43 -12.27
C GLY A 689 -17.26 -7.55 -11.25
N PRO A 690 -18.51 -7.69 -10.77
CA PRO A 690 -18.87 -8.74 -9.81
C PRO A 690 -18.78 -10.15 -10.39
N LYS A 691 -18.97 -10.28 -11.71
CA LYS A 691 -18.94 -11.58 -12.42
C LYS A 691 -17.75 -11.74 -13.36
N THR A 692 -17.11 -10.64 -13.75
CA THR A 692 -16.07 -10.62 -14.79
C THR A 692 -15.16 -9.39 -14.62
N ILE A 693 -14.14 -9.23 -15.45
CA ILE A 693 -13.33 -8.02 -15.55
C ILE A 693 -13.55 -7.44 -16.95
N PHE A 694 -13.81 -6.15 -17.08
CA PHE A 694 -13.92 -5.49 -18.37
C PHE A 694 -12.62 -4.79 -18.72
N LEU A 695 -12.11 -4.96 -19.94
CA LEU A 695 -10.96 -4.26 -20.47
C LEU A 695 -11.46 -3.04 -21.27
N GLN A 696 -11.04 -1.83 -20.90
CA GLN A 696 -11.37 -0.57 -21.57
C GLN A 696 -10.16 0.01 -22.29
N TRP A 697 -10.36 0.51 -23.51
CA TRP A 697 -9.39 1.33 -24.23
C TRP A 697 -9.41 2.77 -23.71
N ARG A 698 -8.29 3.25 -23.16
CA ARG A 698 -8.11 4.65 -22.80
C ARG A 698 -7.79 5.45 -24.07
N ILE A 699 -8.53 6.52 -24.30
CA ILE A 699 -8.12 7.57 -25.24
C ILE A 699 -7.17 8.47 -24.45
N THR A 700 -5.87 8.20 -24.56
CA THR A 700 -4.85 9.16 -24.13
C THR A 700 -4.91 10.36 -25.08
N ALA A 701 -5.12 11.55 -24.51
CA ALA A 701 -5.17 12.81 -25.24
C ALA A 701 -3.79 13.26 -25.69
#